data_AF-A0A972ESF8-F1
#
_entry.id   AF-A0A972ESF8-F1
#
_cell.length_a   1.000
_cell.length_b   1.000
_cell.length_c   1.000
_cell.angle_alpha   90.00
_cell.angle_beta   90.00
_cell.angle_gamma   90.00
#
_symmetry.space_group_name_H-M   'P 1'
#
loop_
_entity.id
_entity.type
_entity.pdbx_description
1 polymer ?
#
loop_
_entity_poly.entity_id
_entity_poly.type
_entity_poly.pdbx_seq_one_letter_code
_entity_poly.pdbx_strand_id
1 'polypeptide(L)'
;MGQKTVKTLIVILLTATVLSLTAGCALNISPRGTVTQEPEPDFPSKVQTAELVPVAFFVDLRQSYSPETVLALNVLDEVTGLDFNITRYELSQISENKYSATLLLPLGAVVKYRYQSTFPIDQPEAAADGSKVIYRVVVVARNLQVFDSISAWPELTYPGSTGKLTGIVSDKQTQKPLADCLVSVAGYLTFTDMTGRFFFDHVPEGVHMVSVVSLDGKYQSFQQQANVIQQLSTPAVIALTPLPEVTVKLVVSLPDEALGAPLRIAGNLYQLGNVYSSLETGESTLAARMPLLTRMDDGRYTISIKLHAGNDLVYKYTLGDGLVNAERDEEQNLVLRRFIVPDKDVTVFDKVATWKQDGSNPVNIQVSVPENTPASDSISIQFLLNNSWRQPIPMWPVHTNVWMYLLFTGIADPNLMQYRICRNDQCELAYDEGSFAAPISVGREPENAYVVSKWHSWEGPSPRDLASSPRLENGQLFGVEFTPAYQPSDLNRYRNIFTELKQMGVNWVIFSPSWKVTDLDGLPHLEPNPAGGMMIMDLAQLIQLAKEQGLATGLYPKLNFAPDASAWWKASQRDALWWQQWYQEYEHFVMSYTQLAANSEVDHLILGGAEVNPSLPGALLTTATNSGTPKTSEKLWTELLRKVNTYYQGEVLWASAVEDGAIPIYRFYSEVDGYYVQLQFPAESYAYYDADTAAGFIEGTLAEFRDEVDAPVYVGLNAPSASAESFSCQSADCLRSPMAGDCSTQDVDLERQNYFYQSFWPALRANNWVKGTVTRGFYPIVMLQDCSSSIYGKPALETILR
;
A
#
# COMPACT_ATOMS: atom_id res chain seq x y z
N MET A 1 -57.28 38.11 20.68
CA MET A 1 -56.08 37.48 20.08
C MET A 1 -55.73 38.30 18.84
N GLY A 2 -54.57 38.97 18.82
CA GLY A 2 -54.32 40.11 17.93
C GLY A 2 -53.96 39.72 16.49
N GLN A 3 -54.18 40.64 15.54
CA GLN A 3 -53.82 40.49 14.11
C GLN A 3 -52.37 40.08 13.86
N LYS A 4 -51.44 40.35 14.80
CA LYS A 4 -50.06 39.83 14.73
C LYS A 4 -49.99 38.31 14.86
N THR A 5 -50.83 37.70 15.68
CA THR A 5 -50.86 36.25 15.92
C THR A 5 -51.36 35.48 14.70
N VAL A 6 -52.24 36.10 13.89
CA VAL A 6 -52.78 35.48 12.66
C VAL A 6 -51.76 35.49 11.52
N LYS A 7 -50.98 36.58 11.37
CA LYS A 7 -49.90 36.64 10.37
C LYS A 7 -48.76 35.66 10.67
N THR A 8 -48.39 35.49 11.94
CA THR A 8 -47.38 34.50 12.33
C THR A 8 -47.86 33.08 12.09
N LEU A 9 -49.15 32.78 12.32
CA LEU A 9 -49.72 31.46 12.06
C LEU A 9 -49.77 31.12 10.56
N ILE A 10 -50.06 32.10 9.70
CA ILE A 10 -50.09 31.90 8.24
C ILE A 10 -48.68 31.69 7.67
N VAL A 11 -47.67 32.39 8.20
CA VAL A 11 -46.26 32.19 7.79
C VAL A 11 -45.73 30.84 8.27
N ILE A 12 -46.12 30.38 9.46
CA ILE A 12 -45.77 29.04 9.96
C ILE A 12 -46.47 27.94 9.13
N LEU A 13 -47.73 28.15 8.74
CA LEU A 13 -48.42 27.19 7.87
C LEU A 13 -47.77 27.13 6.48
N LEU A 14 -47.45 28.27 5.86
CA LEU A 14 -46.81 28.31 4.53
C LEU A 14 -45.38 27.75 4.53
N THR A 15 -44.61 27.93 5.62
CA THR A 15 -43.28 27.31 5.77
C THR A 15 -43.37 25.82 6.04
N ALA A 16 -44.37 25.34 6.78
CA ALA A 16 -44.61 23.91 6.98
C ALA A 16 -45.05 23.21 5.68
N THR A 17 -45.89 23.85 4.86
CA THR A 17 -46.33 23.25 3.58
C THR A 17 -45.20 23.22 2.53
N VAL A 18 -44.30 24.20 2.52
CA VAL A 18 -43.13 24.21 1.62
C VAL A 18 -42.06 23.20 2.07
N LEU A 19 -41.88 22.95 3.38
CA LEU A 19 -41.01 21.86 3.86
C LEU A 19 -41.57 20.47 3.56
N SER A 20 -42.89 20.30 3.50
CA SER A 20 -43.50 18.99 3.19
C SER A 20 -43.49 18.62 1.70
N LEU A 21 -43.20 19.56 0.80
CA LEU A 21 -43.20 19.35 -0.65
C LEU A 21 -41.79 19.18 -1.26
N THR A 22 -40.72 19.38 -0.50
CA THR A 22 -39.33 19.12 -0.93
C THR A 22 -38.70 17.84 -0.35
N ALA A 23 -39.45 17.08 0.45
CA ALA A 23 -39.05 15.77 0.97
C ALA A 23 -39.61 14.59 0.14
N GLY A 24 -39.72 14.78 -1.18
CA GLY A 24 -40.11 13.73 -2.12
C GLY A 24 -38.89 12.95 -2.61
N CYS A 25 -38.72 11.74 -2.08
CA CYS A 25 -37.83 10.66 -2.55
C CYS A 25 -36.32 10.79 -2.27
N ALA A 26 -35.92 10.50 -1.02
CA ALA A 26 -34.77 9.63 -0.69
C ALA A 26 -34.62 9.58 0.83
N LEU A 27 -35.25 8.61 1.49
CA LEU A 27 -34.92 8.11 2.84
C LEU A 27 -35.97 7.04 3.19
N ASN A 28 -35.65 5.77 2.94
CA ASN A 28 -36.41 4.68 3.53
C ASN A 28 -35.91 4.49 4.97
N ILE A 29 -36.39 5.33 5.89
CA ILE A 29 -36.18 5.13 7.32
C ILE A 29 -37.11 3.99 7.72
N SER A 30 -36.57 2.77 7.85
CA SER A 30 -37.32 1.67 8.47
C SER A 30 -37.73 2.09 9.89
N PRO A 31 -39.02 2.04 10.25
CA PRO A 31 -39.46 2.34 11.60
C PRO A 31 -38.85 1.32 12.59
N ARG A 32 -38.28 1.80 13.69
CA ARG A 32 -37.92 0.98 14.86
C ARG A 32 -39.19 0.30 15.38
N GLY A 33 -39.44 -0.93 14.96
CA GLY A 33 -40.68 -1.62 15.32
C GLY A 33 -40.95 -2.95 14.65
N THR A 34 -39.96 -3.63 14.07
CA THR A 34 -39.94 -5.07 13.83
C THR A 34 -38.46 -5.42 13.64
N VAL A 35 -37.87 -6.16 14.57
CA VAL A 35 -36.58 -6.83 14.28
C VAL A 35 -36.94 -7.93 13.30
N THR A 36 -37.02 -7.58 12.01
CA THR A 36 -36.89 -8.56 10.96
C THR A 36 -35.44 -8.97 11.05
N GLN A 37 -35.17 -10.09 11.74
CA GLN A 37 -33.85 -10.70 11.73
C GLN A 37 -33.54 -10.94 10.25
N GLU A 38 -32.59 -10.18 9.72
CA GLU A 38 -32.09 -10.39 8.37
C GLU A 38 -31.69 -11.87 8.30
N PRO A 39 -32.18 -12.64 7.32
CA PRO A 39 -31.95 -14.08 7.29
C PRO A 39 -30.45 -14.32 7.41
N GLU A 40 -30.06 -15.21 8.32
CA GLU A 40 -28.65 -15.57 8.48
C GLU A 40 -28.09 -16.00 7.12
N PRO A 41 -26.87 -15.57 6.78
CA PRO A 41 -26.29 -15.96 5.50
C PRO A 41 -26.20 -17.50 5.45
N ASP A 42 -26.81 -18.10 4.44
CA ASP A 42 -26.76 -19.54 4.21
C ASP A 42 -25.47 -19.86 3.44
N PHE A 43 -24.51 -20.49 4.13
CA PHE A 43 -23.25 -20.92 3.56
C PHE A 43 -23.28 -22.41 3.20
N PRO A 44 -22.58 -22.84 2.14
CA PRO A 44 -22.54 -24.25 1.82
C PRO A 44 -21.88 -25.06 2.94
N SER A 45 -22.41 -26.24 3.23
CA SER A 45 -21.85 -27.12 4.27
C SER A 45 -20.70 -28.02 3.76
N LYS A 46 -20.29 -27.88 2.51
CA LYS A 46 -19.17 -28.61 1.89
C LYS A 46 -18.73 -27.92 0.61
N VAL A 47 -17.50 -28.21 0.17
CA VAL A 47 -17.05 -27.79 -1.15
C VAL A 47 -17.91 -28.48 -2.23
N GLN A 48 -18.42 -27.67 -3.15
CA GLN A 48 -19.27 -28.10 -4.24
C GLN A 48 -19.13 -27.14 -5.40
N THR A 49 -19.51 -27.60 -6.60
CA THR A 49 -19.60 -26.73 -7.78
C THR A 49 -20.57 -25.60 -7.50
N ALA A 50 -20.16 -24.37 -7.79
CA ALA A 50 -21.00 -23.21 -7.60
C ALA A 50 -22.19 -23.25 -8.55
N GLU A 51 -23.38 -22.96 -8.03
CA GLU A 51 -24.58 -22.81 -8.84
C GLU A 51 -24.45 -21.55 -9.71
N LEU A 52 -24.67 -21.67 -11.01
CA LEU A 52 -24.71 -20.52 -11.91
C LEU A 52 -26.11 -19.91 -11.93
N VAL A 53 -26.19 -18.59 -11.71
CA VAL A 53 -27.44 -17.83 -11.72
C VAL A 53 -27.37 -16.73 -12.80
N PRO A 54 -28.50 -16.42 -13.46
CA PRO A 54 -28.52 -15.34 -14.44
C PRO A 54 -28.39 -13.97 -13.74
N VAL A 55 -27.46 -13.15 -14.23
CA VAL A 55 -27.25 -11.76 -13.84
C VAL A 55 -27.44 -10.89 -15.07
N ALA A 56 -28.38 -9.95 -15.02
CA ALA A 56 -28.65 -9.04 -16.11
C ALA A 56 -27.86 -7.74 -15.95
N PHE A 57 -27.11 -7.36 -16.97
CA PHE A 57 -26.40 -6.09 -17.05
C PHE A 57 -27.13 -5.17 -18.02
N PHE A 58 -27.37 -3.94 -17.59
CA PHE A 58 -27.90 -2.83 -18.39
C PHE A 58 -26.90 -1.69 -18.35
N VAL A 59 -26.50 -1.23 -19.53
CA VAL A 59 -25.36 -0.30 -19.67
C VAL A 59 -25.78 0.90 -20.49
N ASP A 60 -25.68 2.08 -19.87
CA ASP A 60 -25.88 3.37 -20.53
C ASP A 60 -24.52 3.94 -20.96
N LEU A 61 -24.33 4.09 -22.26
CA LEU A 61 -23.12 4.66 -22.86
C LEU A 61 -23.23 6.18 -22.96
N ARG A 62 -22.36 6.92 -22.26
CA ARG A 62 -22.43 8.40 -22.23
C ARG A 62 -21.86 9.06 -23.46
N GLN A 63 -20.83 8.45 -24.06
CA GLN A 63 -20.30 8.84 -25.36
C GLN A 63 -20.02 7.61 -26.20
N SER A 64 -20.35 7.71 -27.49
CA SER A 64 -20.13 6.66 -28.47
C SER A 64 -19.15 7.16 -29.54
N TYR A 65 -18.26 6.28 -29.99
CA TYR A 65 -17.40 6.57 -31.15
C TYR A 65 -18.21 6.75 -32.43
N SER A 66 -19.20 5.89 -32.58
CA SER A 66 -20.10 5.87 -33.73
C SER A 66 -21.43 5.21 -33.36
N PRO A 67 -22.49 5.38 -34.17
CA PRO A 67 -23.74 4.64 -34.01
C PRO A 67 -23.57 3.11 -34.11
N GLU A 68 -22.47 2.63 -34.69
CA GLU A 68 -22.15 1.21 -34.90
C GLU A 68 -21.28 0.63 -33.78
N THR A 69 -21.10 1.36 -32.68
CA THR A 69 -20.23 0.92 -31.59
C THR A 69 -20.65 -0.45 -31.05
N VAL A 70 -19.70 -1.38 -30.98
CA VAL A 70 -19.91 -2.70 -30.39
C VAL A 70 -19.24 -2.72 -29.03
N LEU A 71 -19.98 -3.14 -28.02
CA LEU A 71 -19.50 -3.21 -26.64
C LEU A 71 -19.39 -4.65 -26.17
N ALA A 72 -18.40 -4.91 -25.34
CA ALA A 72 -18.27 -6.15 -24.61
C ALA A 72 -18.08 -5.89 -23.11
N LEU A 73 -18.56 -6.83 -22.29
CA LEU A 73 -18.23 -6.96 -20.88
C LEU A 73 -17.17 -8.05 -20.74
N ASN A 74 -16.02 -7.68 -20.21
CA ASN A 74 -14.93 -8.60 -19.91
C ASN A 74 -14.99 -8.99 -18.43
N VAL A 75 -15.23 -10.27 -18.14
CA VAL A 75 -15.03 -10.85 -16.82
C VAL A 75 -13.54 -11.18 -16.67
N LEU A 76 -12.91 -10.62 -15.65
CA LEU A 76 -11.45 -10.60 -15.50
C LEU A 76 -10.98 -11.72 -14.57
N ASP A 77 -9.79 -12.25 -14.86
CA ASP A 77 -9.04 -13.16 -14.00
C ASP A 77 -7.87 -12.41 -13.36
N GLU A 78 -8.12 -11.80 -12.21
CA GLU A 78 -7.09 -11.07 -11.47
C GLU A 78 -5.98 -11.99 -10.92
N VAL A 79 -6.24 -13.28 -10.72
CA VAL A 79 -5.23 -14.22 -10.21
C VAL A 79 -4.16 -14.45 -11.27
N THR A 80 -4.56 -14.58 -12.55
CA THR A 80 -3.62 -14.63 -13.68
C THR A 80 -3.03 -13.25 -14.01
N GLY A 81 -3.83 -12.19 -13.89
CA GLY A 81 -3.52 -10.83 -14.29
C GLY A 81 -4.64 -10.26 -15.16
N LEU A 82 -4.95 -8.97 -14.98
CA LEU A 82 -6.17 -8.34 -15.49
C LEU A 82 -6.32 -8.33 -17.01
N ASP A 83 -5.21 -8.50 -17.74
CA ASP A 83 -5.16 -8.52 -19.20
C ASP A 83 -5.06 -9.96 -19.77
N PHE A 84 -5.11 -10.99 -18.91
CA PHE A 84 -4.96 -12.39 -19.29
C PHE A 84 -6.17 -13.23 -18.84
N ASN A 85 -6.39 -14.36 -19.52
CA ASN A 85 -7.48 -15.31 -19.23
C ASN A 85 -8.89 -14.67 -19.12
N ILE A 86 -9.14 -13.63 -19.93
CA ILE A 86 -10.39 -12.86 -19.91
C ILE A 86 -11.52 -13.66 -20.56
N THR A 87 -12.68 -13.70 -19.91
CA THR A 87 -13.91 -14.18 -20.54
C THR A 87 -14.73 -13.00 -21.05
N ARG A 88 -14.89 -12.91 -22.37
CA ARG A 88 -15.56 -11.78 -23.04
C ARG A 88 -17.01 -12.11 -23.41
N TYR A 89 -17.92 -11.18 -23.14
CA TYR A 89 -19.34 -11.26 -23.49
C TYR A 89 -19.73 -10.02 -24.30
N GLU A 90 -20.11 -10.21 -25.56
CA GLU A 90 -20.64 -9.11 -26.38
C GLU A 90 -22.02 -8.68 -25.86
N LEU A 91 -22.25 -7.36 -25.82
CA LEU A 91 -23.51 -6.78 -25.36
C LEU A 91 -24.45 -6.54 -26.54
N SER A 92 -25.73 -6.83 -26.34
CA SER A 92 -26.77 -6.50 -27.31
C SER A 92 -27.23 -5.06 -27.14
N GLN A 93 -27.18 -4.27 -28.21
CA GLN A 93 -27.77 -2.94 -28.24
C GLN A 93 -29.31 -3.04 -28.19
N ILE A 94 -29.92 -2.43 -27.18
CA ILE A 94 -31.39 -2.45 -26.98
C ILE A 94 -32.06 -1.13 -27.39
N SER A 95 -31.31 -0.02 -27.37
CA SER A 95 -31.69 1.26 -27.95
C SER A 95 -30.44 2.11 -28.19
N GLU A 96 -30.60 3.31 -28.74
CA GLU A 96 -29.48 4.25 -28.90
C GLU A 96 -28.73 4.41 -27.57
N ASN A 97 -27.41 4.16 -27.60
CA ASN A 97 -26.51 4.21 -26.45
C ASN A 97 -26.90 3.34 -25.24
N LYS A 98 -27.77 2.33 -25.41
CA LYS A 98 -28.13 1.40 -24.34
C LYS A 98 -27.89 -0.04 -24.75
N TYR A 99 -27.23 -0.77 -23.87
CA TYR A 99 -26.81 -2.14 -24.13
C TYR A 99 -27.23 -3.05 -22.98
N SER A 100 -27.34 -4.34 -23.27
CA SER A 100 -27.61 -5.34 -22.24
C SER A 100 -26.97 -6.69 -22.54
N ALA A 101 -26.69 -7.44 -21.49
CA ALA A 101 -26.37 -8.86 -21.57
C ALA A 101 -26.87 -9.59 -20.32
N THR A 102 -27.11 -10.90 -20.45
CA THR A 102 -27.38 -11.77 -19.30
C THR A 102 -26.30 -12.82 -19.23
N LEU A 103 -25.56 -12.82 -18.12
CA LEU A 103 -24.44 -13.75 -17.89
C LEU A 103 -24.87 -14.78 -16.84
N LEU A 104 -24.42 -16.02 -17.00
CA LEU A 104 -24.56 -17.06 -15.98
C LEU A 104 -23.32 -17.00 -15.08
N LEU A 105 -23.48 -16.44 -13.88
CA LEU A 105 -22.37 -16.22 -12.94
C LEU A 105 -22.55 -17.06 -11.66
N PRO A 106 -21.46 -17.45 -10.98
CA PRO A 106 -21.55 -18.30 -9.79
C PRO A 106 -22.18 -17.55 -8.62
N LEU A 107 -23.23 -18.11 -8.00
CA LEU A 107 -23.90 -17.52 -6.85
C LEU A 107 -22.93 -17.29 -5.69
N GLY A 108 -22.96 -16.09 -5.12
CA GLY A 108 -22.06 -15.68 -4.03
C GLY A 108 -20.67 -15.22 -4.49
N ALA A 109 -20.36 -15.32 -5.78
CA ALA A 109 -19.07 -14.90 -6.30
C ALA A 109 -18.88 -13.38 -6.24
N VAL A 110 -17.64 -12.96 -6.00
CA VAL A 110 -17.21 -11.57 -6.19
C VAL A 110 -16.56 -11.50 -7.57
N VAL A 111 -17.26 -10.88 -8.52
CA VAL A 111 -16.84 -10.81 -9.92
C VAL A 111 -16.24 -9.44 -10.22
N LYS A 112 -15.00 -9.44 -10.72
CA LYS A 112 -14.31 -8.28 -11.27
C LYS A 112 -14.53 -8.22 -12.77
N TYR A 113 -15.00 -7.10 -13.29
CA TYR A 113 -15.32 -6.95 -14.70
C TYR A 113 -15.02 -5.53 -15.20
N ARG A 114 -14.86 -5.36 -16.51
CA ARG A 114 -14.74 -4.03 -17.15
C ARG A 114 -15.40 -4.01 -18.52
N TYR A 115 -15.86 -2.84 -18.95
CA TYR A 115 -16.37 -2.66 -20.31
C TYR A 115 -15.24 -2.36 -21.30
N GLN A 116 -15.47 -2.75 -22.56
CA GLN A 116 -14.55 -2.52 -23.68
C GLN A 116 -15.35 -2.24 -24.94
N SER A 117 -14.95 -1.20 -25.68
CA SER A 117 -15.36 -1.03 -27.07
C SER A 117 -14.55 -2.03 -27.89
N THR A 118 -15.19 -2.80 -28.78
CA THR A 118 -14.53 -3.70 -29.72
C THR A 118 -14.62 -3.21 -31.17
N PHE A 119 -15.44 -2.19 -31.42
CA PHE A 119 -15.56 -1.51 -32.71
C PHE A 119 -16.16 -0.10 -32.48
N PRO A 120 -15.70 0.95 -33.19
CA PRO A 120 -14.66 0.95 -34.22
C PRO A 120 -13.23 0.88 -33.67
N ILE A 121 -13.02 1.21 -32.40
CA ILE A 121 -11.71 1.18 -31.74
C ILE A 121 -11.75 0.17 -30.60
N ASP A 122 -10.77 -0.72 -30.56
CA ASP A 122 -10.66 -1.75 -29.54
C ASP A 122 -9.93 -1.22 -28.30
N GLN A 123 -10.66 -0.82 -27.27
CA GLN A 123 -10.07 -0.27 -26.04
C GLN A 123 -10.98 -0.36 -24.81
N PRO A 124 -10.40 -0.51 -23.60
CA PRO A 124 -11.16 -0.50 -22.36
C PRO A 124 -11.81 0.86 -22.08
N GLU A 125 -12.85 0.85 -21.25
CA GLU A 125 -13.47 2.08 -20.76
C GLU A 125 -12.50 2.96 -19.94
N ALA A 126 -12.79 4.26 -19.90
CA ALA A 126 -12.13 5.22 -19.01
C ALA A 126 -13.15 5.77 -18.01
N ALA A 127 -12.66 6.18 -16.84
CA ALA A 127 -13.45 6.82 -15.82
C ALA A 127 -13.79 8.27 -16.22
N ALA A 128 -14.65 8.94 -15.45
CA ALA A 128 -15.14 10.27 -15.79
C ALA A 128 -14.04 11.33 -15.86
N ASP A 129 -13.01 11.18 -15.02
CA ASP A 129 -11.81 12.01 -14.97
C ASP A 129 -10.75 11.63 -16.02
N GLY A 130 -11.02 10.62 -16.86
CA GLY A 130 -10.11 10.09 -17.87
C GLY A 130 -9.11 9.06 -17.35
N SER A 131 -9.13 8.72 -16.06
CA SER A 131 -8.29 7.67 -15.51
C SER A 131 -8.68 6.28 -16.04
N LYS A 132 -7.73 5.35 -16.03
CA LYS A 132 -7.96 3.96 -16.47
C LYS A 132 -8.88 3.25 -15.48
N VAL A 133 -9.96 2.66 -15.98
CA VAL A 133 -10.78 1.72 -15.18
C VAL A 133 -10.05 0.39 -15.07
N ILE A 134 -9.56 0.08 -13.87
CA ILE A 134 -8.91 -1.21 -13.59
C ILE A 134 -9.96 -2.33 -13.66
N TYR A 135 -11.03 -2.20 -12.87
CA TYR A 135 -12.24 -3.01 -12.91
C TYR A 135 -13.36 -2.41 -12.07
N ARG A 136 -14.57 -2.94 -12.28
CA ARG A 136 -15.76 -2.81 -11.43
C ARG A 136 -15.95 -4.10 -10.62
N VAL A 137 -16.68 -4.02 -9.52
CA VAL A 137 -16.94 -5.16 -8.62
C VAL A 137 -18.44 -5.40 -8.46
N VAL A 138 -18.88 -6.65 -8.63
CA VAL A 138 -20.25 -7.08 -8.32
C VAL A 138 -20.25 -8.35 -7.49
N VAL A 139 -21.16 -8.44 -6.51
CA VAL A 139 -21.43 -9.62 -5.71
C VAL A 139 -22.64 -10.35 -6.30
N VAL A 140 -22.43 -11.56 -6.79
CA VAL A 140 -23.46 -12.30 -7.54
C VAL A 140 -24.56 -12.80 -6.60
N ALA A 141 -25.80 -12.43 -6.92
CA ALA A 141 -27.00 -12.84 -6.21
C ALA A 141 -28.09 -13.29 -7.19
N ARG A 142 -29.08 -14.02 -6.69
CA ARG A 142 -30.25 -14.41 -7.51
C ARG A 142 -31.03 -13.17 -7.93
N ASN A 143 -31.48 -13.17 -9.19
CA ASN A 143 -32.27 -12.08 -9.78
C ASN A 143 -31.55 -10.72 -9.77
N LEU A 144 -30.22 -10.72 -9.73
CA LEU A 144 -29.43 -9.50 -9.72
C LEU A 144 -29.52 -8.78 -11.07
N GLN A 145 -29.81 -7.48 -10.99
CA GLN A 145 -29.73 -6.56 -12.12
C GLN A 145 -28.68 -5.50 -11.81
N VAL A 146 -27.73 -5.35 -12.72
CA VAL A 146 -26.65 -4.37 -12.63
C VAL A 146 -26.95 -3.27 -13.62
N PHE A 147 -26.98 -2.04 -13.12
CA PHE A 147 -27.15 -0.84 -13.94
C PHE A 147 -25.84 -0.07 -13.88
N ASP A 148 -25.18 -0.01 -15.03
CA ASP A 148 -23.89 0.64 -15.19
C ASP A 148 -23.98 1.79 -16.18
N SER A 149 -23.03 2.72 -16.04
CA SER A 149 -22.78 3.72 -17.05
C SER A 149 -21.30 3.75 -17.41
N ILE A 150 -21.02 3.65 -18.71
CA ILE A 150 -19.68 3.87 -19.27
C ILE A 150 -19.56 5.37 -19.48
N SER A 151 -18.62 5.96 -18.75
CA SER A 151 -18.52 7.42 -18.63
C SER A 151 -17.71 7.99 -19.78
N ALA A 152 -16.54 7.42 -20.03
CA ALA A 152 -15.62 7.92 -21.02
C ALA A 152 -14.89 6.77 -21.71
N TRP A 153 -14.08 7.17 -22.68
CA TRP A 153 -13.06 6.33 -23.28
C TRP A 153 -11.73 7.09 -23.31
N PRO A 154 -10.58 6.42 -23.49
CA PRO A 154 -9.27 7.08 -23.48
C PRO A 154 -9.16 8.29 -24.44
N GLU A 155 -9.85 8.23 -25.58
CA GLU A 155 -9.84 9.29 -26.60
C GLU A 155 -11.08 10.21 -26.56
N LEU A 156 -12.05 9.91 -25.70
CA LEU A 156 -13.34 10.60 -25.62
C LEU A 156 -13.67 10.96 -24.17
N THR A 157 -13.51 12.25 -23.84
CA THR A 157 -13.68 12.75 -22.47
C THR A 157 -15.14 12.72 -22.03
N TYR A 158 -15.39 12.56 -20.74
CA TYR A 158 -16.75 12.57 -20.19
C TYR A 158 -17.43 13.94 -20.36
N PRO A 159 -18.65 14.03 -20.95
CA PRO A 159 -19.32 15.32 -21.17
C PRO A 159 -20.26 15.70 -20.03
N GLY A 160 -20.47 14.80 -19.06
CA GLY A 160 -21.46 14.96 -18.02
C GLY A 160 -20.94 15.66 -16.79
N SER A 161 -21.89 15.95 -15.90
CA SER A 161 -21.67 16.39 -14.54
C SER A 161 -21.15 15.27 -13.65
N THR A 162 -20.33 15.63 -12.67
CA THR A 162 -19.88 14.72 -11.62
C THR A 162 -20.33 15.20 -10.24
N GLY A 163 -20.30 14.30 -9.27
CA GLY A 163 -20.51 14.54 -7.84
C GLY A 163 -19.50 13.77 -7.00
N LYS A 164 -19.69 13.81 -5.68
CA LYS A 164 -18.80 13.19 -4.69
C LYS A 164 -19.54 12.05 -3.96
N LEU A 165 -18.82 11.00 -3.60
CA LEU A 165 -19.32 9.94 -2.71
C LEU A 165 -18.38 9.86 -1.50
N THR A 166 -18.92 10.09 -0.31
CA THR A 166 -18.19 9.96 0.96
C THR A 166 -18.82 8.85 1.76
N GLY A 167 -18.04 8.12 2.55
CA GLY A 167 -18.66 7.13 3.44
C GLY A 167 -17.78 6.60 4.53
N ILE A 168 -18.40 5.78 5.37
CA ILE A 168 -17.76 5.07 6.48
C ILE A 168 -18.19 3.60 6.41
N VAL A 169 -17.22 2.70 6.54
CA VAL A 169 -17.42 1.27 6.69
C VAL A 169 -17.10 0.87 8.13
N SER A 170 -17.98 0.08 8.73
CA SER A 170 -17.87 -0.37 10.12
C SER A 170 -18.27 -1.83 10.28
N ASP A 171 -17.83 -2.44 11.37
CA ASP A 171 -18.28 -3.75 11.80
C ASP A 171 -19.71 -3.66 12.35
N LYS A 172 -20.63 -4.45 11.81
CA LYS A 172 -22.04 -4.43 12.20
C LYS A 172 -22.28 -4.85 13.66
N GLN A 173 -21.44 -5.71 14.23
CA GLN A 173 -21.56 -6.18 15.61
C GLN A 173 -20.91 -5.20 16.59
N THR A 174 -19.68 -4.78 16.33
CA THR A 174 -18.89 -3.97 17.28
C THR A 174 -19.03 -2.47 17.05
N GLN A 175 -19.56 -2.06 15.89
CA GLN A 175 -19.63 -0.66 15.42
C GLN A 175 -18.27 0.02 15.28
N LYS A 176 -17.18 -0.74 15.36
CA LYS A 176 -15.83 -0.22 15.13
C LYS A 176 -15.60 0.04 13.63
N PRO A 177 -14.85 1.09 13.26
CA PRO A 177 -14.49 1.32 11.88
C PRO A 177 -13.65 0.19 11.30
N LEU A 178 -13.73 -0.02 9.98
CA LEU A 178 -12.99 -1.05 9.26
C LEU A 178 -12.05 -0.45 8.23
N ALA A 179 -10.75 -0.65 8.41
CA ALA A 179 -9.74 -0.37 7.40
C ALA A 179 -9.65 -1.46 6.34
N ASP A 180 -8.88 -1.17 5.29
CA ASP A 180 -8.49 -2.13 4.25
C ASP A 180 -9.72 -2.85 3.67
N CYS A 181 -10.79 -2.10 3.40
CA CYS A 181 -11.91 -2.56 2.59
C CYS A 181 -11.82 -1.89 1.23
N LEU A 182 -11.78 -2.68 0.15
CA LEU A 182 -11.90 -2.18 -1.22
C LEU A 182 -13.32 -1.68 -1.44
N VAL A 183 -13.46 -0.41 -1.83
CA VAL A 183 -14.72 0.18 -2.26
C VAL A 183 -14.65 0.41 -3.77
N SER A 184 -15.70 0.04 -4.49
CA SER A 184 -15.82 0.26 -5.94
C SER A 184 -17.11 1.00 -6.27
N VAL A 185 -17.01 2.03 -7.12
CA VAL A 185 -18.17 2.75 -7.66
C VAL A 185 -17.86 3.29 -9.05
N ALA A 186 -18.74 3.09 -10.02
CA ALA A 186 -18.63 3.67 -11.37
C ALA A 186 -17.28 3.48 -12.10
N GLY A 187 -16.53 2.42 -11.78
CA GLY A 187 -15.19 2.16 -12.34
C GLY A 187 -14.03 2.73 -11.53
N TYR A 188 -14.31 3.52 -10.48
CA TYR A 188 -13.32 3.96 -9.49
C TYR A 188 -13.15 2.93 -8.38
N LEU A 189 -11.95 2.90 -7.79
CA LEU A 189 -11.59 2.09 -6.63
C LEU A 189 -10.92 2.97 -5.57
N THR A 190 -11.23 2.72 -4.31
CA THR A 190 -10.50 3.29 -3.16
C THR A 190 -10.50 2.29 -2.01
N PHE A 191 -9.78 2.60 -0.93
CA PHE A 191 -9.70 1.76 0.26
C PHE A 191 -10.13 2.56 1.49
N THR A 192 -10.70 1.86 2.47
CA THR A 192 -10.99 2.48 3.76
C THR A 192 -9.75 2.60 4.63
N ASP A 193 -9.61 3.74 5.32
CA ASP A 193 -8.57 3.93 6.34
C ASP A 193 -8.97 3.36 7.72
N MET A 194 -8.13 3.55 8.74
CA MET A 194 -8.41 3.08 10.11
C MET A 194 -9.66 3.65 10.76
N THR A 195 -10.09 4.83 10.32
CA THR A 195 -11.36 5.42 10.77
C THR A 195 -12.56 4.92 9.96
N GLY A 196 -12.32 3.99 9.03
CA GLY A 196 -13.32 3.36 8.18
C GLY A 196 -13.76 4.25 7.02
N ARG A 197 -13.15 5.42 6.85
CA ARG A 197 -13.58 6.41 5.87
C ARG A 197 -13.10 6.05 4.47
N PHE A 198 -13.92 6.39 3.48
CA PHE A 198 -13.56 6.37 2.08
C PHE A 198 -14.14 7.59 1.36
N PHE A 199 -13.51 7.94 0.24
CA PHE A 199 -13.89 9.09 -0.57
C PHE A 199 -13.70 8.80 -2.05
N PHE A 200 -14.67 9.23 -2.85
CA PHE A 200 -14.56 9.35 -4.29
C PHE A 200 -14.92 10.76 -4.72
N ASP A 201 -14.04 11.31 -5.54
CA ASP A 201 -14.32 12.52 -6.30
C ASP A 201 -14.71 12.19 -7.73
N HIS A 202 -15.27 13.18 -8.44
CA HIS A 202 -15.54 13.09 -9.87
C HIS A 202 -16.37 11.85 -10.29
N VAL A 203 -17.26 11.37 -9.41
CA VAL A 203 -18.17 10.26 -9.73
C VAL A 203 -19.24 10.78 -10.69
N PRO A 204 -19.48 10.14 -11.85
CA PRO A 204 -20.50 10.56 -12.81
C PRO A 204 -21.86 10.76 -12.13
N GLU A 205 -22.63 11.76 -12.56
CA GLU A 205 -24.01 11.91 -12.09
C GLU A 205 -24.87 10.70 -12.50
N GLY A 206 -25.65 10.17 -11.56
CA GLY A 206 -26.57 9.07 -11.77
C GLY A 206 -26.53 8.00 -10.69
N VAL A 207 -27.24 6.90 -10.96
CA VAL A 207 -27.31 5.75 -10.06
C VAL A 207 -26.19 4.78 -10.40
N HIS A 208 -25.36 4.46 -9.40
CA HIS A 208 -24.22 3.54 -9.54
C HIS A 208 -24.25 2.47 -8.47
N MET A 209 -23.77 1.27 -8.81
CA MET A 209 -23.51 0.24 -7.82
C MET A 209 -22.26 0.61 -7.01
N VAL A 210 -22.43 0.67 -5.69
CA VAL A 210 -21.34 0.76 -4.72
C VAL A 210 -21.15 -0.64 -4.14
N SER A 211 -19.93 -1.17 -4.26
CA SER A 211 -19.55 -2.49 -3.73
C SER A 211 -18.43 -2.34 -2.71
N VAL A 212 -18.48 -3.08 -1.61
CA VAL A 212 -17.44 -3.10 -0.57
C VAL A 212 -17.00 -4.53 -0.31
N VAL A 213 -15.69 -4.77 -0.34
CA VAL A 213 -15.07 -6.08 -0.13
C VAL A 213 -13.90 -5.95 0.85
N SER A 214 -13.90 -6.76 1.91
CA SER A 214 -12.77 -6.87 2.84
C SER A 214 -11.65 -7.70 2.18
N LEU A 215 -10.41 -7.18 2.19
CA LEU A 215 -9.30 -7.78 1.42
C LEU A 215 -8.87 -9.18 1.91
N ASP A 216 -9.00 -9.42 3.22
CA ASP A 216 -8.75 -10.73 3.84
C ASP A 216 -10.00 -11.63 3.91
N GLY A 217 -11.14 -11.10 3.44
CA GLY A 217 -12.42 -11.77 3.45
C GLY A 217 -12.99 -12.02 4.85
N LYS A 218 -12.61 -11.24 5.88
CA LYS A 218 -13.20 -11.34 7.23
C LYS A 218 -14.67 -10.94 7.28
N TYR A 219 -15.11 -10.15 6.32
CA TYR A 219 -16.44 -9.55 6.30
C TYR A 219 -17.19 -9.90 5.03
N GLN A 220 -18.50 -10.08 5.17
CA GLN A 220 -19.39 -10.31 4.05
C GLN A 220 -19.37 -9.11 3.11
N SER A 221 -19.18 -9.37 1.81
CA SER A 221 -19.23 -8.32 0.80
C SER A 221 -20.60 -7.63 0.79
N PHE A 222 -20.57 -6.32 0.57
CA PHE A 222 -21.76 -5.48 0.52
C PHE A 222 -21.91 -4.87 -0.87
N GLN A 223 -23.15 -4.71 -1.34
CA GLN A 223 -23.43 -3.91 -2.54
C GLN A 223 -24.75 -3.17 -2.43
N GLN A 224 -24.80 -1.92 -2.89
CA GLN A 224 -26.00 -1.10 -2.93
C GLN A 224 -25.91 -0.04 -4.02
N GLN A 225 -27.05 0.36 -4.59
CA GLN A 225 -27.11 1.52 -5.47
C GLN A 225 -27.01 2.85 -4.70
N ALA A 226 -26.14 3.75 -5.15
CA ALA A 226 -26.06 5.13 -4.69
C ALA A 226 -26.45 6.08 -5.84
N ASN A 227 -27.29 7.06 -5.55
CA ASN A 227 -27.64 8.12 -6.51
C ASN A 227 -26.74 9.33 -6.29
N VAL A 228 -25.76 9.49 -7.18
CA VAL A 228 -24.83 10.62 -7.18
C VAL A 228 -25.46 11.79 -7.92
N ILE A 229 -25.46 12.95 -7.27
CA ILE A 229 -26.06 14.19 -7.80
C ILE A 229 -24.94 15.18 -8.13
N GLN A 230 -25.09 15.92 -9.23
CA GLN A 230 -24.12 16.93 -9.67
C GLN A 230 -23.68 17.85 -8.51
N GLN A 231 -22.37 18.00 -8.34
CA GLN A 231 -21.71 18.91 -7.38
C GLN A 231 -22.09 18.70 -5.89
N LEU A 232 -22.85 17.67 -5.55
CA LEU A 232 -23.18 17.32 -4.18
C LEU A 232 -22.33 16.15 -3.69
N SER A 233 -22.17 16.07 -2.37
CA SER A 233 -21.61 14.89 -1.71
C SER A 233 -22.72 13.96 -1.24
N THR A 234 -22.69 12.72 -1.74
CA THR A 234 -23.59 11.64 -1.33
C THR A 234 -22.95 10.88 -0.18
N PRO A 235 -23.55 10.83 1.02
CA PRO A 235 -23.00 10.05 2.13
C PRO A 235 -23.44 8.58 2.07
N ALA A 236 -22.53 7.67 2.42
CA ALA A 236 -22.80 6.23 2.54
C ALA A 236 -22.32 5.71 3.90
N VAL A 237 -23.22 5.12 4.68
CA VAL A 237 -22.89 4.49 5.96
C VAL A 237 -23.12 3.00 5.82
N ILE A 238 -22.04 2.24 5.88
CA ILE A 238 -22.01 0.81 5.55
C ILE A 238 -21.57 0.04 6.79
N ALA A 239 -22.33 -0.99 7.15
CA ALA A 239 -22.02 -1.88 8.26
C ALA A 239 -21.90 -3.30 7.74
N LEU A 240 -20.68 -3.86 7.77
CA LEU A 240 -20.39 -5.20 7.27
C LEU A 240 -20.59 -6.26 8.35
N THR A 241 -21.14 -7.40 7.95
CA THR A 241 -21.31 -8.55 8.84
C THR A 241 -20.01 -9.36 8.90
N PRO A 242 -19.41 -9.59 10.08
CA PRO A 242 -18.24 -10.45 10.20
C PRO A 242 -18.61 -11.91 9.86
N LEU A 243 -17.68 -12.62 9.22
CA LEU A 243 -17.85 -14.00 8.79
C LEU A 243 -17.14 -14.97 9.75
N PRO A 244 -17.65 -16.20 9.95
CA PRO A 244 -16.97 -17.22 10.75
C PRO A 244 -15.63 -17.64 10.13
N GLU A 245 -14.55 -17.65 10.91
CA GLU A 245 -13.24 -18.21 10.50
C GLU A 245 -13.31 -19.74 10.43
N VAL A 246 -12.77 -20.32 9.35
CA VAL A 246 -12.64 -21.77 9.12
C VAL A 246 -11.27 -22.10 8.55
N THR A 247 -10.81 -23.33 8.76
CA THR A 247 -9.55 -23.83 8.19
C THR A 247 -9.81 -24.59 6.90
N VAL A 248 -9.23 -24.11 5.80
CA VAL A 248 -9.21 -24.83 4.52
C VAL A 248 -7.86 -25.49 4.33
N LYS A 249 -7.84 -26.82 4.30
CA LYS A 249 -6.65 -27.61 3.99
C LYS A 249 -6.67 -28.00 2.52
N LEU A 250 -5.69 -27.54 1.76
CA LEU A 250 -5.47 -27.94 0.38
C LEU A 250 -4.45 -29.07 0.35
N VAL A 251 -4.76 -30.12 -0.42
CA VAL A 251 -3.85 -31.25 -0.70
C VAL A 251 -3.83 -31.47 -2.20
N VAL A 252 -2.67 -31.34 -2.82
CA VAL A 252 -2.54 -31.38 -4.28
C VAL A 252 -1.50 -32.41 -4.73
N SER A 253 -1.88 -33.20 -5.74
CA SER A 253 -0.94 -34.06 -6.47
C SER A 253 -0.43 -33.36 -7.73
N LEU A 254 0.88 -33.43 -7.97
CA LEU A 254 1.55 -32.81 -9.10
C LEU A 254 1.85 -33.81 -10.22
N PRO A 255 1.97 -33.35 -11.49
CA PRO A 255 2.49 -34.17 -12.57
C PRO A 255 4.00 -34.40 -12.40
N ASP A 256 4.52 -35.46 -13.03
CA ASP A 256 5.95 -35.81 -13.03
C ASP A 256 6.74 -34.94 -14.03
N GLU A 257 6.72 -33.62 -13.80
CA GLU A 257 7.29 -32.61 -14.69
C GLU A 257 8.29 -31.69 -13.98
N ALA A 258 8.10 -31.43 -12.68
CA ALA A 258 8.87 -30.48 -11.87
C ALA A 258 9.05 -30.99 -10.43
N LEU A 259 9.51 -32.23 -10.26
CA LEU A 259 9.67 -32.83 -8.94
C LEU A 259 10.60 -32.00 -8.05
N GLY A 260 10.14 -31.68 -6.84
CA GLY A 260 10.93 -30.95 -5.86
C GLY A 260 10.91 -29.42 -6.03
N ALA A 261 10.29 -28.90 -7.09
CA ALA A 261 10.07 -27.46 -7.23
C ALA A 261 9.18 -26.94 -6.07
N PRO A 262 9.46 -25.74 -5.53
CA PRO A 262 8.61 -25.09 -4.55
C PRO A 262 7.29 -24.67 -5.20
N LEU A 263 6.22 -25.18 -4.64
CA LEU A 263 4.87 -24.95 -5.09
C LEU A 263 4.25 -23.80 -4.31
N ARG A 264 3.65 -22.84 -5.03
CA ARG A 264 2.93 -21.70 -4.47
C ARG A 264 1.44 -21.80 -4.75
N ILE A 265 0.65 -21.06 -3.99
CA ILE A 265 -0.76 -20.78 -4.28
C ILE A 265 -0.94 -19.28 -4.54
N ALA A 266 -1.46 -18.96 -5.72
CA ALA A 266 -1.92 -17.63 -6.07
C ALA A 266 -3.44 -17.57 -5.88
N GLY A 267 -3.97 -16.48 -5.34
CA GLY A 267 -5.42 -16.34 -5.14
C GLY A 267 -5.92 -14.91 -5.10
N ASN A 268 -7.25 -14.77 -5.02
CA ASN A 268 -7.96 -13.49 -5.04
C ASN A 268 -8.03 -12.77 -3.69
N LEU A 269 -7.52 -13.37 -2.61
CA LEU A 269 -7.48 -12.80 -1.27
C LEU A 269 -6.08 -12.32 -0.92
N TYR A 270 -5.99 -11.34 -0.01
CA TYR A 270 -4.74 -10.68 0.34
C TYR A 270 -3.63 -11.64 0.82
N GLN A 271 -4.00 -12.60 1.67
CA GLN A 271 -3.12 -13.65 2.20
C GLN A 271 -2.66 -14.68 1.16
N LEU A 272 -3.21 -14.63 -0.07
CA LEU A 272 -2.85 -15.51 -1.19
C LEU A 272 -2.03 -14.78 -2.27
N GLY A 273 -1.44 -13.65 -1.90
CA GLY A 273 -0.53 -12.88 -2.74
C GLY A 273 -1.17 -11.74 -3.52
N ASN A 274 -2.47 -11.51 -3.38
CA ASN A 274 -3.17 -10.39 -4.04
C ASN A 274 -2.85 -9.05 -3.35
N VAL A 275 -2.54 -8.02 -4.13
CA VAL A 275 -2.22 -6.67 -3.63
C VAL A 275 -3.26 -5.62 -4.01
N TYR A 276 -4.32 -6.00 -4.73
CA TYR A 276 -5.45 -5.13 -5.13
C TYR A 276 -5.05 -3.83 -5.82
N SER A 277 -3.88 -3.85 -6.47
CA SER A 277 -3.35 -2.76 -7.26
C SER A 277 -3.13 -3.26 -8.70
N SER A 278 -3.19 -2.34 -9.66
CA SER A 278 -2.70 -2.61 -11.01
C SER A 278 -1.20 -2.32 -11.00
N LEU A 279 -0.39 -3.34 -10.70
CA LEU A 279 1.05 -3.25 -10.90
C LEU A 279 1.35 -3.13 -12.40
N GLU A 280 2.62 -2.86 -12.72
CA GLU A 280 3.08 -2.82 -14.11
C GLU A 280 2.63 -4.09 -14.85
N THR A 281 2.11 -3.94 -16.08
CA THR A 281 1.50 -5.02 -16.90
C THR A 281 0.19 -5.64 -16.40
N GLY A 282 -0.49 -5.04 -15.42
CA GLY A 282 -1.84 -5.46 -14.99
C GLY A 282 -1.85 -6.66 -14.03
N GLU A 283 -0.69 -6.97 -13.43
CA GLU A 283 -0.57 -7.96 -12.37
C GLU A 283 -1.15 -7.44 -11.05
N SER A 284 -1.82 -8.33 -10.32
CA SER A 284 -2.35 -8.03 -8.99
C SER A 284 -1.95 -9.10 -7.97
N THR A 285 -1.27 -10.17 -8.38
CA THR A 285 -0.69 -11.16 -7.48
C THR A 285 0.84 -11.14 -7.57
N LEU A 286 1.53 -11.27 -6.44
CA LEU A 286 2.99 -11.24 -6.37
C LEU A 286 3.54 -12.58 -5.90
N ALA A 287 4.47 -13.16 -6.68
CA ALA A 287 5.13 -14.44 -6.34
C ALA A 287 5.84 -14.39 -4.98
N ALA A 288 6.38 -13.23 -4.60
CA ALA A 288 6.95 -12.98 -3.28
C ALA A 288 5.90 -13.13 -2.17
N ARG A 289 4.66 -12.67 -2.36
CA ARG A 289 3.61 -12.70 -1.33
C ARG A 289 2.80 -14.00 -1.31
N MET A 290 2.96 -14.88 -2.30
CA MET A 290 2.22 -16.13 -2.39
C MET A 290 2.72 -17.16 -1.35
N PRO A 291 1.82 -17.82 -0.60
CA PRO A 291 2.19 -18.87 0.33
C PRO A 291 2.84 -20.07 -0.36
N LEU A 292 3.88 -20.62 0.28
CA LEU A 292 4.54 -21.87 -0.14
C LEU A 292 3.85 -23.09 0.47
N LEU A 293 3.66 -24.13 -0.35
CA LEU A 293 3.12 -25.42 0.10
C LEU A 293 4.24 -26.32 0.63
N THR A 294 3.89 -27.17 1.59
CA THR A 294 4.80 -28.16 2.18
C THR A 294 4.63 -29.52 1.50
N ARG A 295 5.74 -30.15 1.10
CA ARG A 295 5.74 -31.50 0.52
C ARG A 295 5.52 -32.56 1.62
N MET A 296 4.65 -33.52 1.34
CA MET A 296 4.31 -34.67 2.18
C MET A 296 5.17 -35.90 1.81
N ASP A 297 5.23 -36.89 2.71
CA ASP A 297 5.99 -38.14 2.50
C ASP A 297 5.52 -38.95 1.28
N ASP A 298 4.25 -38.83 0.92
CA ASP A 298 3.65 -39.49 -0.25
C ASP A 298 3.87 -38.72 -1.56
N GLY A 299 4.62 -37.61 -1.53
CA GLY A 299 4.94 -36.77 -2.68
C GLY A 299 3.88 -35.71 -3.01
N ARG A 300 2.71 -35.71 -2.36
CA ARG A 300 1.73 -34.62 -2.49
C ARG A 300 2.20 -33.36 -1.76
N TYR A 301 1.55 -32.24 -2.02
CA TYR A 301 1.81 -30.97 -1.35
C TYR A 301 0.59 -30.54 -0.55
N THR A 302 0.79 -29.84 0.56
CA THR A 302 -0.29 -29.35 1.40
C THR A 302 -0.03 -27.98 2.00
N ILE A 303 -1.11 -27.25 2.23
CA ILE A 303 -1.15 -26.01 3.02
C ILE A 303 -2.49 -25.94 3.75
N SER A 304 -2.49 -25.34 4.94
CA SER A 304 -3.71 -25.01 5.69
C SER A 304 -3.82 -23.50 5.82
N ILE A 305 -4.94 -22.94 5.38
CA ILE A 305 -5.16 -21.50 5.30
C ILE A 305 -6.41 -21.18 6.10
N LYS A 306 -6.32 -20.16 6.96
CA LYS A 306 -7.47 -19.59 7.65
C LYS A 306 -8.23 -18.68 6.68
N LEU A 307 -9.47 -19.03 6.41
CA LEU A 307 -10.40 -18.31 5.54
C LEU A 307 -11.71 -18.11 6.30
N HIS A 308 -12.71 -17.50 5.66
CA HIS A 308 -14.01 -17.29 6.29
C HIS A 308 -15.13 -17.90 5.47
N ALA A 309 -16.12 -18.47 6.15
CA ALA A 309 -17.29 -19.08 5.52
C ALA A 309 -18.01 -18.07 4.62
N GLY A 310 -18.42 -18.51 3.43
CA GLY A 310 -19.07 -17.66 2.43
C GLY A 310 -18.14 -16.91 1.50
N ASN A 311 -16.83 -16.88 1.75
CA ASN A 311 -15.88 -16.26 0.82
C ASN A 311 -15.86 -16.99 -0.52
N ASP A 312 -15.85 -16.22 -1.60
CA ASP A 312 -15.55 -16.73 -2.94
C ASP A 312 -14.04 -16.90 -3.08
N LEU A 313 -13.55 -18.13 -2.85
CA LEU A 313 -12.15 -18.44 -3.01
C LEU A 313 -11.86 -18.75 -4.47
N VAL A 314 -11.02 -17.92 -5.10
CA VAL A 314 -10.52 -18.09 -6.46
C VAL A 314 -9.01 -18.24 -6.38
N TYR A 315 -8.47 -19.34 -6.89
CA TYR A 315 -7.05 -19.67 -6.72
C TYR A 315 -6.51 -20.55 -7.84
N LYS A 316 -5.19 -20.66 -7.87
CA LYS A 316 -4.47 -21.65 -8.68
C LYS A 316 -3.12 -22.01 -8.08
N TYR A 317 -2.60 -23.16 -8.47
CA TYR A 317 -1.24 -23.58 -8.16
C TYR A 317 -0.24 -23.04 -9.19
N THR A 318 0.96 -22.71 -8.73
CA THR A 318 2.03 -22.21 -9.61
C THR A 318 3.42 -22.54 -9.09
N LEU A 319 4.38 -22.68 -10.00
CA LEU A 319 5.82 -22.74 -9.68
C LEU A 319 6.49 -21.35 -9.83
N GLY A 320 5.78 -20.38 -10.39
CA GLY A 320 6.22 -18.99 -10.60
C GLY A 320 5.20 -18.01 -10.02
N ASP A 321 4.45 -17.34 -10.89
CA ASP A 321 3.41 -16.36 -10.56
C ASP A 321 2.02 -16.78 -11.09
N GLY A 322 1.05 -15.86 -11.13
CA GLY A 322 -0.30 -16.12 -11.61
C GLY A 322 -0.43 -16.54 -13.09
N LEU A 323 0.57 -16.22 -13.91
CA LEU A 323 0.64 -16.48 -15.34
C LEU A 323 1.80 -17.42 -15.71
N VAL A 324 3.02 -17.07 -15.32
CA VAL A 324 4.25 -17.81 -15.61
C VAL A 324 4.30 -19.05 -14.72
N ASN A 325 4.41 -20.23 -15.35
CA ASN A 325 4.35 -21.54 -14.69
C ASN A 325 3.06 -21.80 -13.89
N ALA A 326 1.98 -21.09 -14.23
CA ALA A 326 0.67 -21.36 -13.67
C ALA A 326 0.13 -22.72 -14.16
N GLU A 327 -0.66 -23.40 -13.32
CA GLU A 327 -1.26 -24.67 -13.69
C GLU A 327 -2.18 -24.57 -14.92
N ARG A 328 -2.18 -25.64 -15.72
CA ARG A 328 -2.98 -25.78 -16.92
C ARG A 328 -3.76 -27.09 -16.94
N ASP A 329 -4.84 -27.13 -17.73
CA ASP A 329 -5.65 -28.33 -17.97
C ASP A 329 -5.00 -29.26 -19.00
N GLU A 330 -5.68 -30.35 -19.35
CA GLU A 330 -5.17 -31.34 -20.32
C GLU A 330 -5.08 -30.75 -21.75
N GLU A 331 -5.92 -29.76 -22.04
CA GLU A 331 -5.91 -28.95 -23.26
C GLU A 331 -4.90 -27.78 -23.20
N GLN A 332 -4.13 -27.68 -22.13
CA GLN A 332 -3.10 -26.66 -21.87
C GLN A 332 -3.64 -25.23 -21.71
N ASN A 333 -4.93 -25.05 -21.40
CA ASN A 333 -5.49 -23.75 -21.02
C ASN A 333 -5.19 -23.45 -19.55
N LEU A 334 -5.13 -22.16 -19.21
CA LEU A 334 -4.94 -21.72 -17.82
C LEU A 334 -6.13 -22.15 -16.96
N VAL A 335 -5.84 -22.79 -15.82
CA VAL A 335 -6.88 -23.20 -14.86
C VAL A 335 -7.08 -22.10 -13.82
N LEU A 336 -8.34 -21.90 -13.45
CA LEU A 336 -8.75 -21.08 -12.33
C LEU A 336 -9.74 -21.89 -11.48
N ARG A 337 -9.34 -22.22 -10.26
CA ARG A 337 -10.16 -22.99 -9.32
C ARG A 337 -11.04 -22.05 -8.52
N ARG A 338 -12.26 -22.48 -8.22
CA ARG A 338 -13.24 -21.66 -7.49
C ARG A 338 -14.17 -22.50 -6.62
N PHE A 339 -14.41 -22.04 -5.40
CA PHE A 339 -15.55 -22.49 -4.58
C PHE A 339 -15.90 -21.45 -3.52
N ILE A 340 -17.15 -21.51 -3.03
CA ILE A 340 -17.56 -20.75 -1.84
C ILE A 340 -17.11 -21.51 -0.60
N VAL A 341 -16.33 -20.86 0.26
CA VAL A 341 -15.77 -21.45 1.47
C VAL A 341 -16.90 -21.95 2.39
N PRO A 342 -16.88 -23.23 2.82
CA PRO A 342 -17.92 -23.78 3.67
C PRO A 342 -17.98 -23.20 5.09
N ASP A 343 -19.07 -23.49 5.80
CA ASP A 343 -19.31 -23.10 7.20
C ASP A 343 -18.48 -23.86 8.25
N LYS A 344 -17.57 -24.74 7.82
CA LYS A 344 -16.71 -25.55 8.69
C LYS A 344 -15.40 -25.91 8.00
N ASP A 345 -14.45 -26.35 8.80
CA ASP A 345 -13.16 -26.85 8.31
C ASP A 345 -13.33 -27.92 7.23
N VAL A 346 -12.54 -27.79 6.16
CA VAL A 346 -12.65 -28.67 5.00
C VAL A 346 -11.28 -29.00 4.42
N THR A 347 -11.16 -30.21 3.87
CA THR A 347 -10.01 -30.61 3.06
C THR A 347 -10.41 -30.70 1.60
N VAL A 348 -9.65 -30.04 0.73
CA VAL A 348 -9.83 -30.03 -0.72
C VAL A 348 -8.68 -30.81 -1.35
N PHE A 349 -9.03 -31.78 -2.20
CA PHE A 349 -8.07 -32.60 -2.92
C PHE A 349 -8.04 -32.17 -4.38
N ASP A 350 -6.90 -31.65 -4.80
CA ASP A 350 -6.66 -31.15 -6.15
C ASP A 350 -5.63 -32.01 -6.89
N LYS A 351 -5.64 -31.89 -8.21
CA LYS A 351 -4.63 -32.44 -9.11
C LYS A 351 -4.28 -31.40 -10.16
N VAL A 352 -2.99 -31.10 -10.30
CA VAL A 352 -2.46 -30.32 -11.43
C VAL A 352 -2.26 -31.29 -12.61
N ALA A 353 -2.75 -30.93 -13.79
CA ALA A 353 -2.62 -31.77 -14.98
C ALA A 353 -1.25 -31.60 -15.64
N THR A 354 -0.85 -30.36 -15.90
CA THR A 354 0.46 -30.02 -16.47
C THR A 354 0.84 -28.57 -16.15
N TRP A 355 2.14 -28.29 -16.20
CA TRP A 355 2.69 -26.92 -16.24
C TRP A 355 2.98 -26.46 -17.66
N LYS A 356 2.97 -27.39 -18.62
CA LYS A 356 3.44 -27.15 -19.99
C LYS A 356 2.45 -26.31 -20.77
N GLN A 357 3.02 -25.45 -21.59
CA GLN A 357 2.31 -24.74 -22.65
C GLN A 357 2.81 -25.24 -24.01
N ASP A 358 1.91 -25.49 -24.95
CA ASP A 358 2.18 -25.97 -26.31
C ASP A 358 3.05 -27.24 -26.36
N GLY A 359 2.96 -28.09 -25.33
CA GLY A 359 3.77 -29.31 -25.21
C GLY A 359 5.28 -29.07 -25.01
N SER A 360 5.68 -27.86 -24.63
CA SER A 360 7.09 -27.47 -24.46
C SER A 360 7.85 -28.31 -23.42
N ASN A 361 9.15 -28.45 -23.67
CA ASN A 361 10.10 -28.88 -22.65
C ASN A 361 10.51 -27.67 -21.80
N PRO A 362 10.65 -27.83 -20.47
CA PRO A 362 11.04 -26.73 -19.62
C PRO A 362 12.49 -26.29 -19.88
N VAL A 363 12.74 -24.99 -19.73
CA VAL A 363 14.07 -24.39 -19.74
C VAL A 363 14.56 -24.32 -18.29
N ASN A 364 15.69 -24.97 -18.00
CA ASN A 364 16.28 -24.97 -16.67
C ASN A 364 17.32 -23.84 -16.55
N ILE A 365 16.95 -22.72 -15.94
CA ILE A 365 17.83 -21.57 -15.74
C ILE A 365 18.56 -21.75 -14.40
N GLN A 366 19.88 -21.85 -14.44
CA GLN A 366 20.74 -21.92 -13.26
C GLN A 366 21.53 -20.62 -13.12
N VAL A 367 21.55 -20.05 -11.92
CA VAL A 367 22.26 -18.81 -11.61
C VAL A 367 23.24 -19.06 -10.49
N SER A 368 24.52 -18.74 -10.73
CA SER A 368 25.56 -18.71 -9.70
C SER A 368 25.84 -17.26 -9.30
N VAL A 369 25.97 -16.98 -8.01
CA VAL A 369 26.22 -15.63 -7.49
C VAL A 369 27.61 -15.54 -6.82
N PRO A 370 28.19 -14.34 -6.71
CA PRO A 370 29.49 -14.17 -6.06
C PRO A 370 29.43 -14.44 -4.55
N GLU A 371 30.56 -14.82 -3.95
CA GLU A 371 30.67 -15.16 -2.52
C GLU A 371 30.32 -14.00 -1.56
N ASN A 372 30.41 -12.76 -2.04
CA ASN A 372 30.05 -11.57 -1.28
C ASN A 372 28.52 -11.30 -1.24
N THR A 373 27.70 -12.18 -1.83
CA THR A 373 26.24 -12.07 -1.75
C THR A 373 25.76 -12.33 -0.32
N PRO A 374 24.99 -11.42 0.31
CA PRO A 374 24.49 -11.62 1.66
C PRO A 374 23.66 -12.91 1.79
N ALA A 375 23.92 -13.70 2.83
CA ALA A 375 23.22 -14.97 3.04
C ALA A 375 21.73 -14.82 3.38
N SER A 376 21.30 -13.62 3.80
CA SER A 376 19.90 -13.26 4.06
C SER A 376 19.13 -12.86 2.79
N ASP A 377 19.83 -12.67 1.66
CA ASP A 377 19.21 -12.26 0.39
C ASP A 377 18.62 -13.48 -0.36
N SER A 378 17.42 -13.29 -0.92
CA SER A 378 16.88 -14.15 -1.96
C SER A 378 17.32 -13.64 -3.34
N ILE A 379 17.51 -14.57 -4.28
CA ILE A 379 17.78 -14.25 -5.67
C ILE A 379 16.48 -14.38 -6.46
N SER A 380 16.20 -13.39 -7.29
CA SER A 380 14.98 -13.29 -8.08
C SER A 380 15.32 -13.14 -9.56
N ILE A 381 14.45 -13.70 -10.40
CA ILE A 381 14.48 -13.58 -11.85
C ILE A 381 13.30 -12.71 -12.29
N GLN A 382 13.55 -11.76 -13.19
CA GLN A 382 12.50 -10.92 -13.76
C GLN A 382 12.47 -11.12 -15.26
N PHE A 383 11.28 -11.39 -15.80
CA PHE A 383 11.10 -11.65 -17.23
C PHE A 383 10.61 -10.39 -17.96
N LEU A 384 11.15 -10.18 -19.14
CA LEU A 384 10.68 -9.20 -20.12
C LEU A 384 9.75 -9.91 -21.09
N LEU A 385 8.49 -9.47 -21.15
CA LEU A 385 7.47 -10.00 -22.05
C LEU A 385 6.78 -8.82 -22.76
N ASN A 386 6.69 -8.85 -24.09
CA ASN A 386 6.07 -7.79 -24.90
C ASN A 386 6.62 -6.38 -24.60
N ASN A 387 7.94 -6.25 -24.44
CA ASN A 387 8.64 -5.00 -24.08
C ASN A 387 8.22 -4.39 -22.73
N SER A 388 7.70 -5.18 -21.79
CA SER A 388 7.41 -4.73 -20.44
C SER A 388 7.96 -5.71 -19.40
N TRP A 389 8.61 -5.18 -18.37
CA TRP A 389 9.13 -5.99 -17.28
C TRP A 389 7.95 -6.45 -16.41
N ARG A 390 7.91 -7.75 -16.15
CA ARG A 390 6.95 -8.37 -15.23
C ARG A 390 7.42 -8.22 -13.79
N GLN A 391 6.59 -8.52 -12.81
CA GLN A 391 7.07 -8.58 -11.42
C GLN A 391 8.12 -9.69 -11.22
N PRO A 392 9.17 -9.47 -10.40
CA PRO A 392 10.19 -10.49 -10.15
C PRO A 392 9.64 -11.75 -9.46
N ILE A 393 10.24 -12.90 -9.77
CA ILE A 393 9.89 -14.20 -9.21
C ILE A 393 11.09 -14.74 -8.40
N PRO A 394 10.92 -15.08 -7.11
CA PRO A 394 11.99 -15.66 -6.31
C PRO A 394 12.43 -17.03 -6.84
N MET A 395 13.73 -17.16 -7.11
CA MET A 395 14.39 -18.40 -7.55
C MET A 395 14.62 -19.36 -6.39
N TRP A 396 14.97 -20.61 -6.71
CA TRP A 396 15.05 -21.69 -5.73
C TRP A 396 16.51 -21.97 -5.37
N PRO A 397 16.90 -21.93 -4.08
CA PRO A 397 18.27 -22.25 -3.69
C PRO A 397 18.52 -23.76 -3.87
N VAL A 398 19.61 -24.11 -4.57
CA VAL A 398 20.00 -25.52 -4.82
C VAL A 398 21.11 -25.94 -3.87
N HIS A 399 22.14 -25.13 -3.77
CA HIS A 399 23.23 -25.24 -2.79
C HIS A 399 23.83 -23.84 -2.57
N THR A 400 24.91 -23.75 -1.80
CA THR A 400 25.58 -22.46 -1.55
C THR A 400 25.88 -21.74 -2.87
N ASN A 401 25.43 -20.48 -2.95
CA ASN A 401 25.65 -19.57 -4.07
C ASN A 401 25.10 -20.02 -5.44
N VAL A 402 24.16 -20.97 -5.48
CA VAL A 402 23.52 -21.42 -6.72
C VAL A 402 22.00 -21.52 -6.56
N TRP A 403 21.29 -20.88 -7.49
CA TRP A 403 19.84 -20.88 -7.59
C TRP A 403 19.40 -21.46 -8.93
N MET A 404 18.17 -21.94 -8.98
CA MET A 404 17.55 -22.45 -10.19
C MET A 404 16.13 -21.92 -10.37
N TYR A 405 15.70 -21.87 -11.63
CA TYR A 405 14.33 -21.63 -12.02
C TYR A 405 13.98 -22.51 -13.22
N LEU A 406 12.92 -23.32 -13.09
CA LEU A 406 12.44 -24.18 -14.16
C LEU A 406 11.29 -23.48 -14.88
N LEU A 407 11.50 -23.04 -16.11
CA LEU A 407 10.53 -22.26 -16.88
C LEU A 407 9.80 -23.14 -17.90
N PHE A 408 8.48 -23.22 -17.79
CA PHE A 408 7.59 -23.88 -18.75
C PHE A 408 6.99 -22.82 -19.69
N THR A 409 7.53 -22.70 -20.89
CA THR A 409 6.99 -21.79 -21.91
C THR A 409 7.10 -22.38 -23.32
N GLY A 410 6.06 -22.16 -24.13
CA GLY A 410 5.91 -22.63 -25.51
C GLY A 410 6.78 -21.86 -26.52
N ILE A 411 8.08 -21.72 -26.29
CA ILE A 411 8.95 -20.84 -27.11
C ILE A 411 9.03 -21.34 -28.55
N ALA A 412 8.27 -20.72 -29.45
CA ALA A 412 8.39 -20.90 -30.90
C ALA A 412 9.26 -19.82 -31.59
N ASP A 413 9.55 -18.69 -30.93
CA ASP A 413 10.37 -17.59 -31.47
C ASP A 413 11.51 -17.18 -30.49
N PRO A 414 12.78 -17.22 -30.93
CA PRO A 414 13.97 -16.86 -30.14
C PRO A 414 14.02 -15.43 -29.57
N ASN A 415 13.13 -14.53 -30.00
CA ASN A 415 13.05 -13.14 -29.51
C ASN A 415 12.02 -12.93 -28.39
N LEU A 416 11.26 -13.96 -27.98
CA LEU A 416 10.00 -13.77 -27.25
C LEU A 416 10.10 -13.53 -25.74
N MET A 417 11.22 -13.85 -25.08
CA MET A 417 11.37 -13.61 -23.65
C MET A 417 12.85 -13.43 -23.28
N GLN A 418 13.14 -12.37 -22.52
CA GLN A 418 14.43 -12.13 -21.91
C GLN A 418 14.29 -12.08 -20.40
N TYR A 419 15.40 -12.18 -19.66
CA TYR A 419 15.38 -12.04 -18.22
C TYR A 419 16.60 -11.28 -17.67
N ARG A 420 16.43 -10.74 -16.46
CA ARG A 420 17.50 -10.20 -15.63
C ARG A 420 17.43 -10.76 -14.21
N ILE A 421 18.55 -10.66 -13.49
CA ILE A 421 18.70 -11.19 -12.13
C ILE A 421 18.85 -10.05 -11.12
N CYS A 422 18.19 -10.18 -9.97
CA CYS A 422 18.31 -9.23 -8.87
C CYS A 422 18.19 -9.89 -7.50
N ARG A 423 18.53 -9.13 -6.45
CA ARG A 423 18.42 -9.54 -5.05
C ARG A 423 17.11 -9.00 -4.45
N ASN A 424 16.44 -9.81 -3.63
CA ASN A 424 15.24 -9.44 -2.85
C ASN A 424 14.14 -8.74 -3.67
N ASP A 425 13.92 -9.20 -4.91
CA ASP A 425 12.97 -8.60 -5.86
C ASP A 425 13.26 -7.13 -6.24
N GLN A 426 14.44 -6.60 -5.92
CA GLN A 426 14.85 -5.21 -6.18
C GLN A 426 15.55 -5.08 -7.53
N CYS A 427 14.83 -5.32 -8.62
CA CYS A 427 15.42 -5.36 -9.96
C CYS A 427 15.80 -4.00 -10.55
N GLU A 428 15.43 -2.90 -9.89
CA GLU A 428 15.90 -1.54 -10.22
C GLU A 428 16.99 -1.02 -9.27
N LEU A 429 17.24 -1.67 -8.12
CA LEU A 429 18.18 -1.16 -7.10
C LEU A 429 19.35 -2.12 -6.80
N ALA A 430 19.08 -3.42 -6.76
CA ALA A 430 20.06 -4.46 -6.39
C ALA A 430 20.11 -5.55 -7.46
N TYR A 431 20.35 -5.12 -8.70
CA TYR A 431 20.44 -5.97 -9.87
C TYR A 431 21.87 -6.44 -10.16
N ASP A 432 21.99 -7.49 -10.96
CA ASP A 432 23.26 -7.87 -11.59
C ASP A 432 23.53 -6.94 -12.79
N GLU A 433 24.68 -6.25 -12.80
CA GLU A 433 24.99 -5.22 -13.81
C GLU A 433 25.03 -5.79 -15.24
N GLY A 434 25.43 -7.05 -15.40
CA GLY A 434 25.53 -7.70 -16.71
C GLY A 434 24.17 -7.92 -17.36
N SER A 435 23.27 -8.61 -16.66
CA SER A 435 21.92 -8.91 -17.15
C SER A 435 21.01 -7.69 -17.18
N PHE A 436 21.28 -6.65 -16.38
CA PHE A 436 20.58 -5.37 -16.47
C PHE A 436 20.96 -4.60 -17.75
N ALA A 437 22.26 -4.52 -18.07
CA ALA A 437 22.73 -3.83 -19.28
C ALA A 437 22.38 -4.58 -20.58
N ALA A 438 22.39 -5.91 -20.54
CA ALA A 438 22.05 -6.78 -21.65
C ALA A 438 21.19 -7.96 -21.18
N PRO A 439 19.85 -7.82 -21.20
CA PRO A 439 18.92 -8.89 -20.82
C PRO A 439 19.20 -10.20 -21.55
N ILE A 440 19.12 -11.30 -20.81
CA ILE A 440 19.53 -12.63 -21.28
C ILE A 440 18.35 -13.29 -21.99
N SER A 441 18.56 -13.77 -23.22
CA SER A 441 17.53 -14.52 -23.95
C SER A 441 17.27 -15.89 -23.32
N VAL A 442 15.99 -16.26 -23.21
CA VAL A 442 15.60 -17.61 -22.82
C VAL A 442 15.85 -18.57 -24.01
N GLY A 443 16.54 -19.71 -23.79
CA GLY A 443 16.55 -20.83 -24.76
C GLY A 443 17.79 -20.97 -25.67
N ARG A 444 18.95 -20.38 -25.32
CA ARG A 444 20.22 -20.77 -25.95
C ARG A 444 20.84 -21.91 -25.16
N GLU A 445 20.78 -23.14 -25.63
CA GLU A 445 21.68 -24.20 -25.15
C GLU A 445 23.06 -23.99 -25.82
N PRO A 446 24.19 -24.11 -25.08
CA PRO A 446 24.31 -24.63 -23.71
C PRO A 446 24.18 -23.56 -22.59
N GLU A 447 23.71 -22.36 -22.90
CA GLU A 447 23.77 -21.11 -22.11
C GLU A 447 22.72 -20.94 -21.00
N ASN A 448 22.05 -22.00 -20.52
CA ASN A 448 21.09 -21.85 -19.40
C ASN A 448 21.76 -21.77 -18.01
N ALA A 449 23.08 -21.64 -17.95
CA ALA A 449 23.82 -21.33 -16.73
C ALA A 449 24.38 -19.90 -16.80
N TYR A 450 23.93 -19.04 -15.90
CA TYR A 450 24.38 -17.66 -15.77
C TYR A 450 25.22 -17.47 -14.50
N VAL A 451 26.25 -16.64 -14.58
CA VAL A 451 27.08 -16.26 -13.43
C VAL A 451 26.96 -14.75 -13.25
N VAL A 452 26.37 -14.35 -12.12
CA VAL A 452 26.37 -12.95 -11.70
C VAL A 452 27.81 -12.54 -11.43
N SER A 453 28.28 -11.54 -12.14
CA SER A 453 29.66 -11.07 -12.00
C SER A 453 29.78 -10.00 -10.93
N LYS A 454 28.78 -9.11 -10.85
CA LYS A 454 28.78 -7.97 -9.95
C LYS A 454 27.35 -7.53 -9.62
N TRP A 455 27.11 -7.30 -8.34
CA TRP A 455 25.88 -6.65 -7.87
C TRP A 455 26.02 -5.14 -7.95
N HIS A 456 25.01 -4.48 -8.52
CA HIS A 456 24.94 -3.04 -8.52
C HIS A 456 24.90 -2.49 -7.09
N SER A 457 25.67 -1.43 -6.86
CA SER A 457 25.77 -0.77 -5.55
C SER A 457 26.12 -1.72 -4.39
N TRP A 458 26.91 -2.78 -4.63
CA TRP A 458 27.34 -3.71 -3.59
C TRP A 458 28.68 -4.39 -3.90
N GLU A 459 29.71 -4.03 -3.12
CA GLU A 459 31.04 -4.64 -3.23
C GLU A 459 31.27 -5.75 -2.17
N GLY A 460 30.37 -5.88 -1.19
CA GLY A 460 30.51 -6.82 -0.06
C GLY A 460 30.50 -6.11 1.29
N PRO A 461 30.50 -6.88 2.40
CA PRO A 461 30.52 -6.30 3.74
C PRO A 461 31.81 -5.49 3.96
N SER A 462 31.69 -4.35 4.63
CA SER A 462 32.85 -3.57 5.05
C SER A 462 33.72 -4.37 6.05
N PRO A 463 35.05 -4.21 6.03
CA PRO A 463 35.93 -4.87 7.00
C PRO A 463 35.62 -4.42 8.44
N ARG A 464 35.34 -5.38 9.33
CA ARG A 464 35.08 -5.12 10.75
C ARG A 464 36.39 -4.86 11.49
N ASP A 465 36.81 -3.61 11.59
CA ASP A 465 38.15 -3.27 12.10
C ASP A 465 38.16 -2.54 13.45
N LEU A 466 37.20 -2.77 14.36
CA LEU A 466 37.16 -1.99 15.62
C LEU A 466 36.61 -2.76 16.84
N ALA A 467 37.16 -2.42 18.01
CA ALA A 467 36.91 -3.05 19.30
C ALA A 467 35.50 -2.77 19.86
N SER A 468 34.96 -3.72 20.62
CA SER A 468 33.62 -3.66 21.23
C SER A 468 33.47 -2.47 22.18
N SER A 469 32.39 -1.70 22.03
CA SER A 469 31.98 -0.70 23.03
C SER A 469 31.42 -1.35 24.29
N PRO A 470 31.43 -0.62 25.43
CA PRO A 470 30.83 -1.08 26.66
C PRO A 470 29.31 -1.27 26.54
N ARG A 471 28.80 -2.20 27.36
CA ARG A 471 27.37 -2.54 27.50
C ARG A 471 26.55 -1.30 27.85
N LEU A 472 25.35 -1.25 27.28
CA LEU A 472 24.29 -0.31 27.60
C LEU A 472 23.96 -0.32 29.10
N GLU A 473 23.95 0.85 29.73
CA GLU A 473 23.29 1.11 31.00
C GLU A 473 22.01 1.94 30.75
N ASN A 474 20.98 1.77 31.60
CA ASN A 474 19.86 2.72 31.78
C ASN A 474 18.75 2.86 30.71
N GLY A 475 18.23 1.77 30.13
CA GLY A 475 16.90 1.78 29.49
C GLY A 475 16.70 2.72 28.29
N GLN A 476 17.78 3.25 27.72
CA GLN A 476 17.77 4.07 26.50
C GLN A 476 17.39 3.24 25.27
N LEU A 477 16.72 3.88 24.32
CA LEU A 477 16.31 3.28 23.05
C LEU A 477 17.35 3.57 21.94
N PHE A 478 17.79 2.53 21.25
CA PHE A 478 18.69 2.60 20.10
C PHE A 478 18.07 1.87 18.93
N GLY A 479 17.86 2.61 17.85
CA GLY A 479 16.93 2.16 16.84
C GLY A 479 17.16 2.59 15.42
N VAL A 480 16.20 2.21 14.59
CA VAL A 480 16.11 2.55 13.18
C VAL A 480 14.72 3.12 12.89
N GLU A 481 14.65 4.27 12.22
CA GLU A 481 13.44 4.75 11.56
C GLU A 481 13.46 4.24 10.13
N PHE A 482 12.48 3.39 9.79
CA PHE A 482 12.33 2.87 8.45
C PHE A 482 11.98 3.99 7.46
N THR A 483 12.45 3.83 6.23
CA THR A 483 12.04 4.72 5.13
C THR A 483 10.52 4.66 4.91
N PRO A 484 9.89 5.77 4.47
CA PRO A 484 8.51 5.73 4.01
C PRO A 484 8.36 5.06 2.64
N ALA A 485 9.46 4.78 1.94
CA ALA A 485 9.43 4.10 0.66
C ALA A 485 9.12 2.60 0.84
N TYR A 486 8.05 2.16 0.19
CA TYR A 486 7.57 0.78 0.26
C TYR A 486 6.99 0.37 -1.09
N GLN A 487 7.17 -0.90 -1.42
CA GLN A 487 6.40 -1.57 -2.46
C GLN A 487 5.89 -2.92 -1.95
N PRO A 488 4.78 -3.46 -2.48
CA PRO A 488 4.16 -4.64 -1.88
C PRO A 488 5.03 -5.91 -1.82
N SER A 489 6.04 -6.05 -2.71
CA SER A 489 7.01 -7.16 -2.70
C SER A 489 7.94 -7.15 -1.49
N ASP A 490 8.17 -5.98 -0.89
CA ASP A 490 9.11 -5.78 0.22
C ASP A 490 8.68 -6.47 1.52
N LEU A 491 7.39 -6.81 1.67
CA LEU A 491 6.78 -7.25 2.93
C LEU A 491 7.51 -8.44 3.57
N ASN A 492 7.96 -9.41 2.77
CA ASN A 492 8.68 -10.58 3.30
C ASN A 492 9.98 -10.18 4.00
N ARG A 493 10.67 -9.18 3.46
CA ARG A 493 11.95 -8.73 3.99
C ARG A 493 11.75 -7.91 5.25
N TYR A 494 10.69 -7.11 5.32
CA TYR A 494 10.22 -6.48 6.57
C TYR A 494 9.90 -7.52 7.66
N ARG A 495 9.23 -8.63 7.35
CA ARG A 495 8.92 -9.68 8.36
C ARG A 495 10.17 -10.32 8.95
N ASN A 496 11.23 -10.44 8.15
CA ASN A 496 12.42 -11.21 8.52
C ASN A 496 13.55 -10.35 9.13
N ILE A 497 13.50 -9.02 9.01
CA ILE A 497 14.60 -8.13 9.43
C ILE A 497 14.72 -7.98 10.95
N PHE A 498 13.64 -8.14 11.72
CA PHE A 498 13.64 -7.85 13.16
C PHE A 498 14.60 -8.73 13.96
N THR A 499 14.79 -9.99 13.56
CA THR A 499 15.76 -10.88 14.22
C THR A 499 17.19 -10.38 13.99
N GLU A 500 17.48 -9.91 12.79
CA GLU A 500 18.78 -9.35 12.42
C GLU A 500 19.05 -8.03 13.18
N LEU A 501 18.07 -7.12 13.21
CA LEU A 501 18.16 -5.87 13.98
C LEU A 501 18.40 -6.14 15.47
N LYS A 502 17.70 -7.11 16.05
CA LYS A 502 17.92 -7.50 17.45
C LYS A 502 19.33 -8.03 17.69
N GLN A 503 19.85 -8.86 16.79
CA GLN A 503 21.23 -9.37 16.88
C GLN A 503 22.27 -8.24 16.74
N MET A 504 21.91 -7.17 16.04
CA MET A 504 22.65 -5.92 15.92
C MET A 504 22.56 -5.03 17.18
N GLY A 505 21.77 -5.39 18.19
CA GLY A 505 21.61 -4.58 19.41
C GLY A 505 20.59 -3.44 19.27
N VAL A 506 19.87 -3.38 18.16
CA VAL A 506 18.69 -2.51 18.02
C VAL A 506 17.61 -2.99 18.98
N ASN A 507 17.01 -2.04 19.71
CA ASN A 507 15.91 -2.30 20.62
C ASN A 507 14.68 -1.42 20.33
N TRP A 508 14.73 -0.56 19.31
CA TRP A 508 13.62 0.31 18.90
C TRP A 508 13.50 0.38 17.38
N VAL A 509 12.28 0.21 16.85
CA VAL A 509 11.99 0.35 15.42
C VAL A 509 10.85 1.33 15.25
N ILE A 510 11.03 2.33 14.37
CA ILE A 510 10.00 3.30 14.02
C ILE A 510 9.51 3.02 12.60
N PHE A 511 8.22 2.74 12.47
CA PHE A 511 7.54 2.56 11.18
C PHE A 511 7.07 3.89 10.62
N SER A 512 7.27 4.12 9.32
CA SER A 512 6.97 5.40 8.66
C SER A 512 5.95 5.26 7.52
N PRO A 513 4.72 4.79 7.77
CA PRO A 513 3.71 4.68 6.71
C PRO A 513 3.36 6.06 6.15
N SER A 514 2.87 6.14 4.91
CA SER A 514 2.61 7.42 4.26
C SER A 514 1.22 7.54 3.66
N TRP A 515 0.64 8.74 3.72
CA TRP A 515 -0.50 9.15 2.90
C TRP A 515 -0.04 10.06 1.77
N LYS A 516 -0.73 10.01 0.64
CA LYS A 516 -0.48 10.92 -0.48
C LYS A 516 -1.23 12.23 -0.23
N VAL A 517 -0.58 13.35 -0.54
CA VAL A 517 -1.19 14.68 -0.57
C VAL A 517 -1.48 15.06 -2.01
N THR A 518 -2.73 15.37 -2.31
CA THR A 518 -3.20 15.81 -3.62
C THR A 518 -3.96 17.13 -3.51
N ASP A 519 -4.17 17.76 -4.66
CA ASP A 519 -5.06 18.92 -4.81
C ASP A 519 -6.30 18.46 -5.59
N LEU A 520 -7.47 18.69 -5.01
CA LEU A 520 -8.78 18.42 -5.61
C LEU A 520 -9.57 19.72 -5.67
N ASP A 521 -9.83 20.21 -6.88
CA ASP A 521 -10.53 21.47 -7.14
C ASP A 521 -9.90 22.69 -6.42
N GLY A 522 -8.57 22.72 -6.24
CA GLY A 522 -7.86 23.78 -5.53
C GLY A 522 -7.86 23.63 -4.01
N LEU A 523 -8.29 22.49 -3.48
CA LEU A 523 -8.31 22.19 -2.04
C LEU A 523 -7.43 20.98 -1.71
N PRO A 524 -6.78 20.96 -0.53
CA PRO A 524 -5.93 19.85 -0.14
C PRO A 524 -6.76 18.60 0.16
N HIS A 525 -6.25 17.44 -0.25
CA HIS A 525 -6.84 16.15 0.07
C HIS A 525 -5.74 15.14 0.44
N LEU A 526 -5.96 14.40 1.52
CA LEU A 526 -5.02 13.43 2.05
C LEU A 526 -5.67 12.04 2.06
N GLU A 527 -5.03 11.07 1.42
CA GLU A 527 -5.55 9.70 1.31
C GLU A 527 -4.44 8.65 1.46
N PRO A 528 -4.78 7.42 1.88
CA PRO A 528 -3.86 6.28 1.81
C PRO A 528 -3.29 6.13 0.39
N ASN A 529 -2.02 5.73 0.27
CA ASN A 529 -1.41 5.44 -1.03
C ASN A 529 -1.47 3.92 -1.31
N PRO A 530 -2.49 3.37 -1.99
CA PRO A 530 -2.57 1.93 -2.22
C PRO A 530 -1.52 1.39 -3.20
N ALA A 531 -0.90 2.25 -4.02
CA ALA A 531 0.08 1.83 -5.02
C ALA A 531 1.50 1.65 -4.45
N GLY A 532 1.82 2.30 -3.32
CA GLY A 532 3.16 2.25 -2.70
C GLY A 532 3.17 2.46 -1.18
N GLY A 533 2.01 2.48 -0.54
CA GLY A 533 1.84 2.53 0.90
C GLY A 533 1.55 1.14 1.46
N MET A 534 1.93 0.91 2.70
CA MET A 534 1.64 -0.33 3.41
C MET A 534 0.18 -0.32 3.87
N MET A 535 -0.55 -1.40 3.58
CA MET A 535 -1.91 -1.60 4.10
C MET A 535 -1.87 -1.70 5.63
N ILE A 536 -2.95 -1.32 6.29
CA ILE A 536 -2.93 -1.24 7.76
C ILE A 536 -2.77 -2.63 8.40
N MET A 537 -3.36 -3.66 7.81
CA MET A 537 -3.21 -5.04 8.25
C MET A 537 -1.76 -5.54 8.18
N ASP A 538 -1.00 -5.15 7.16
CA ASP A 538 0.42 -5.47 7.04
C ASP A 538 1.22 -4.74 8.13
N LEU A 539 0.95 -3.44 8.32
CA LEU A 539 1.62 -2.64 9.33
C LEU A 539 1.34 -3.13 10.77
N ALA A 540 0.10 -3.46 11.09
CA ALA A 540 -0.29 -4.05 12.38
C ALA A 540 0.44 -5.38 12.62
N GLN A 541 0.57 -6.22 11.59
CA GLN A 541 1.33 -7.46 11.69
C GLN A 541 2.82 -7.21 11.93
N LEU A 542 3.44 -6.25 11.24
CA LEU A 542 4.85 -5.93 11.44
C LEU A 542 5.13 -5.35 12.83
N ILE A 543 4.24 -4.49 13.35
CA ILE A 543 4.32 -3.99 14.73
C ILE A 543 4.30 -5.15 15.72
N GLN A 544 3.37 -6.09 15.55
CA GLN A 544 3.27 -7.27 16.40
C GLN A 544 4.53 -8.16 16.34
N LEU A 545 5.07 -8.39 15.14
CA LEU A 545 6.31 -9.16 14.96
C LEU A 545 7.52 -8.49 15.62
N ALA A 546 7.65 -7.16 15.53
CA ALA A 546 8.70 -6.42 16.21
C ALA A 546 8.61 -6.57 17.74
N LYS A 547 7.40 -6.47 18.30
CA LYS A 547 7.13 -6.67 19.73
C LYS A 547 7.41 -8.09 20.21
N GLU A 548 7.08 -9.09 19.42
CA GLU A 548 7.42 -10.49 19.71
C GLU A 548 8.93 -10.71 19.77
N GLN A 549 9.70 -9.92 19.02
CA GLN A 549 11.16 -9.87 19.15
C GLN A 549 11.63 -9.03 20.34
N GLY A 550 10.74 -8.44 21.12
CA GLY A 550 11.07 -7.59 22.28
C GLY A 550 11.64 -6.22 21.90
N LEU A 551 11.34 -5.74 20.70
CA LEU A 551 11.67 -4.40 20.25
C LEU A 551 10.57 -3.43 20.70
N ALA A 552 10.96 -2.25 21.17
CA ALA A 552 10.05 -1.12 21.27
C ALA A 552 9.61 -0.69 19.85
N THR A 553 8.41 -0.16 19.75
CA THR A 553 7.77 0.21 18.49
C THR A 553 7.40 1.70 18.48
N GLY A 554 7.77 2.38 17.41
CA GLY A 554 7.33 3.73 17.11
C GLY A 554 6.52 3.77 15.81
N LEU A 555 5.59 4.72 15.70
CA LEU A 555 4.85 5.00 14.50
C LEU A 555 5.02 6.48 14.15
N TYR A 556 5.66 6.77 13.03
CA TYR A 556 5.87 8.12 12.54
C TYR A 556 5.26 8.29 11.13
N PRO A 557 3.93 8.49 11.03
CA PRO A 557 3.28 8.57 9.74
C PRO A 557 3.74 9.83 8.98
N LYS A 558 3.96 9.68 7.66
CA LYS A 558 4.50 10.70 6.75
C LYS A 558 3.48 11.17 5.72
N LEU A 559 3.66 12.37 5.20
CA LEU A 559 2.90 12.91 4.08
C LEU A 559 3.78 12.94 2.83
N ASN A 560 3.33 12.26 1.79
CA ASN A 560 4.01 12.23 0.50
C ASN A 560 3.39 13.25 -0.45
N PHE A 561 4.14 14.31 -0.76
CA PHE A 561 3.75 15.38 -1.67
C PHE A 561 4.36 15.15 -3.06
N ALA A 562 3.61 15.49 -4.11
CA ALA A 562 4.13 15.47 -5.48
C ALA A 562 4.19 16.90 -6.07
N PRO A 563 5.32 17.35 -6.64
CA PRO A 563 6.62 16.66 -6.72
C PRO A 563 7.41 16.64 -5.39
N ASP A 564 7.21 17.65 -4.53
CA ASP A 564 7.79 17.73 -3.19
C ASP A 564 6.98 18.72 -2.32
N ALA A 565 7.21 18.69 -1.00
CA ALA A 565 6.46 19.51 -0.04
C ALA A 565 6.66 21.02 -0.26
N SER A 566 7.90 21.47 -0.53
CA SER A 566 8.23 22.88 -0.71
C SER A 566 7.52 23.47 -1.93
N ALA A 567 7.58 22.76 -3.06
CA ALA A 567 6.89 23.13 -4.28
C ALA A 567 5.37 23.16 -4.10
N TRP A 568 4.80 22.15 -3.43
CA TRP A 568 3.37 22.06 -3.18
C TRP A 568 2.86 23.20 -2.31
N TRP A 569 3.52 23.46 -1.17
CA TRP A 569 3.19 24.58 -0.30
C TRP A 569 3.33 25.92 -1.02
N LYS A 570 4.34 26.10 -1.88
CA LYS A 570 4.51 27.34 -2.65
C LYS A 570 3.40 27.56 -3.68
N ALA A 571 2.92 26.50 -4.34
CA ALA A 571 1.91 26.57 -5.39
C ALA A 571 0.47 26.75 -4.87
N SER A 572 0.20 26.35 -3.63
CA SER A 572 -1.14 26.31 -3.04
C SER A 572 -1.81 27.70 -2.86
N GLN A 573 -3.09 27.83 -3.19
CA GLN A 573 -3.90 29.04 -2.94
C GLN A 573 -4.57 28.96 -1.55
N ARG A 574 -3.88 29.43 -0.51
CA ARG A 574 -4.26 29.23 0.89
C ARG A 574 -5.20 30.33 1.37
N ASP A 575 -6.44 30.30 0.88
CA ASP A 575 -7.51 31.11 1.46
C ASP A 575 -8.06 30.49 2.76
N ALA A 576 -9.13 31.06 3.32
CA ALA A 576 -9.70 30.56 4.57
C ALA A 576 -10.31 29.15 4.44
N LEU A 577 -10.90 28.82 3.28
CA LEU A 577 -11.51 27.52 3.02
C LEU A 577 -10.42 26.46 2.87
N TRP A 578 -9.37 26.79 2.12
CA TRP A 578 -8.20 25.93 1.95
C TRP A 578 -7.57 25.55 3.30
N TRP A 579 -7.36 26.54 4.17
CA TRP A 579 -6.82 26.27 5.51
C TRP A 579 -7.74 25.41 6.36
N GLN A 580 -9.05 25.65 6.32
CA GLN A 580 -10.01 24.80 7.01
C GLN A 580 -9.91 23.34 6.53
N GLN A 581 -9.86 23.13 5.22
CA GLN A 581 -9.72 21.80 4.63
C GLN A 581 -8.40 21.16 5.03
N TRP A 582 -7.27 21.88 4.96
CA TRP A 582 -5.95 21.36 5.36
C TRP A 582 -5.97 20.78 6.77
N TYR A 583 -6.46 21.53 7.76
CA TYR A 583 -6.49 21.06 9.15
C TYR A 583 -7.48 19.90 9.35
N GLN A 584 -8.59 19.85 8.61
CA GLN A 584 -9.54 18.74 8.66
C GLN A 584 -8.95 17.45 8.10
N GLU A 585 -8.26 17.53 6.96
CA GLU A 585 -7.59 16.38 6.34
C GLU A 585 -6.39 15.92 7.18
N TYR A 586 -5.62 16.85 7.76
CA TYR A 586 -4.52 16.49 8.64
C TYR A 586 -5.00 15.86 9.96
N GLU A 587 -6.06 16.38 10.57
CA GLU A 587 -6.70 15.74 11.71
C GLU A 587 -7.17 14.33 11.35
N HIS A 588 -7.78 14.14 10.18
CA HIS A 588 -8.21 12.83 9.71
C HIS A 588 -7.03 11.83 9.60
N PHE A 589 -5.94 12.25 8.95
CA PHE A 589 -4.69 11.52 8.86
C PHE A 589 -4.15 11.11 10.23
N VAL A 590 -4.03 12.06 11.16
CA VAL A 590 -3.53 11.80 12.52
C VAL A 590 -4.44 10.84 13.28
N MET A 591 -5.76 11.00 13.18
CA MET A 591 -6.71 10.14 13.89
C MET A 591 -6.71 8.71 13.36
N SER A 592 -6.49 8.50 12.06
CA SER A 592 -6.31 7.17 11.46
C SER A 592 -5.14 6.42 12.13
N TYR A 593 -3.96 7.05 12.18
CA TYR A 593 -2.79 6.42 12.80
C TYR A 593 -2.82 6.40 14.33
N THR A 594 -3.55 7.30 14.97
CA THR A 594 -3.84 7.23 16.42
C THR A 594 -4.62 5.97 16.76
N GLN A 595 -5.64 5.63 15.95
CA GLN A 595 -6.40 4.39 16.13
C GLN A 595 -5.55 3.15 15.86
N LEU A 596 -4.68 3.17 14.84
CA LEU A 596 -3.72 2.07 14.64
C LEU A 596 -2.79 1.89 15.83
N ALA A 597 -2.19 2.99 16.31
CA ALA A 597 -1.26 2.98 17.43
C ALA A 597 -1.94 2.44 18.70
N ALA A 598 -3.17 2.87 18.99
CA ALA A 598 -3.94 2.36 20.12
C ALA A 598 -4.30 0.87 19.96
N ASN A 599 -4.78 0.46 18.78
CA ASN A 599 -5.20 -0.94 18.54
C ASN A 599 -4.02 -1.93 18.51
N SER A 600 -2.84 -1.47 18.13
CA SER A 600 -1.61 -2.28 18.08
C SER A 600 -0.70 -2.03 19.28
N GLU A 601 -1.16 -1.25 20.27
CA GLU A 601 -0.45 -0.89 21.50
C GLU A 601 0.95 -0.28 21.27
N VAL A 602 1.15 0.47 20.18
CA VAL A 602 2.47 1.06 19.85
C VAL A 602 3.00 1.87 21.03
N ASP A 603 4.32 1.86 21.25
CA ASP A 603 4.92 2.53 22.41
C ASP A 603 5.02 4.05 22.19
N HIS A 604 5.38 4.49 20.98
CA HIS A 604 5.54 5.90 20.64
C HIS A 604 4.78 6.27 19.36
N LEU A 605 3.94 7.30 19.40
CA LEU A 605 3.32 7.92 18.22
C LEU A 605 4.00 9.27 17.96
N ILE A 606 4.69 9.40 16.83
CA ILE A 606 5.45 10.60 16.47
C ILE A 606 4.63 11.42 15.47
N LEU A 607 4.38 12.69 15.79
CA LEU A 607 3.59 13.62 14.96
C LEU A 607 4.41 14.87 14.60
N GLY A 608 3.99 15.63 13.59
CA GLY A 608 4.70 16.83 13.15
C GLY A 608 5.81 16.55 12.13
N GLY A 609 6.92 17.30 12.23
CA GLY A 609 8.05 17.26 11.30
C GLY A 609 7.98 18.32 10.19
N ALA A 610 9.07 18.42 9.42
CA ALA A 610 9.29 19.51 8.46
C ALA A 610 8.19 19.67 7.40
N GLU A 611 7.54 18.57 7.01
CA GLU A 611 6.46 18.51 6.03
C GLU A 611 5.25 19.40 6.40
N VAL A 612 5.00 19.61 7.69
CA VAL A 612 3.87 20.39 8.19
C VAL A 612 4.27 21.75 8.76
N ASN A 613 5.58 22.07 8.79
CA ASN A 613 6.10 23.34 9.31
C ASN A 613 5.34 24.58 8.79
N PRO A 614 4.97 24.69 7.48
CA PRO A 614 4.21 25.83 6.98
C PRO A 614 2.83 26.04 7.62
N SER A 615 2.27 25.01 8.26
CA SER A 615 1.02 25.08 9.01
C SER A 615 1.18 25.34 10.51
N LEU A 616 2.41 25.49 11.01
CA LEU A 616 2.66 25.82 12.42
C LEU A 616 2.46 27.32 12.71
N PRO A 617 2.16 27.69 13.97
CA PRO A 617 1.86 29.06 14.35
C PRO A 617 2.90 30.08 13.87
N GLY A 618 2.46 31.01 13.02
CA GLY A 618 3.30 32.09 12.50
C GLY A 618 4.30 31.70 11.40
N ALA A 619 4.27 30.46 10.90
CA ALA A 619 5.24 29.98 9.92
C ALA A 619 5.15 30.69 8.55
N LEU A 620 3.94 30.99 8.07
CA LEU A 620 3.74 31.73 6.83
C LEU A 620 3.17 33.12 7.08
N LEU A 621 3.79 34.12 6.46
CA LEU A 621 3.30 35.51 6.46
C LEU A 621 2.20 35.71 5.40
N THR A 622 1.20 36.51 5.75
CA THR A 622 0.16 36.93 4.79
C THR A 622 0.76 37.85 3.72
N THR A 623 0.45 37.56 2.47
CA THR A 623 0.84 38.39 1.31
C THR A 623 -0.42 39.00 0.67
N ALA A 624 -0.23 39.84 -0.36
CA ALA A 624 -1.35 40.44 -1.09
C ALA A 624 -2.23 39.40 -1.82
N THR A 625 -1.69 38.21 -2.11
CA THR A 625 -2.34 37.18 -2.91
C THR A 625 -2.59 35.87 -2.16
N ASN A 626 -2.11 35.72 -0.93
CA ASN A 626 -2.20 34.46 -0.19
C ASN A 626 -2.31 34.68 1.33
N SER A 627 -3.16 33.92 2.02
CA SER A 627 -3.26 34.03 3.47
C SER A 627 -2.07 33.30 4.12
N GLY A 628 -1.43 33.96 5.07
CA GLY A 628 -0.45 33.32 5.94
C GLY A 628 -1.11 32.30 6.85
N THR A 629 -0.31 31.64 7.70
CA THR A 629 -0.84 30.64 8.63
C THR A 629 -1.92 31.29 9.52
N PRO A 630 -3.11 30.66 9.68
CA PRO A 630 -4.19 31.24 10.46
C PRO A 630 -3.75 31.53 11.90
N LYS A 631 -4.21 32.65 12.47
CA LYS A 631 -3.95 32.99 13.89
C LYS A 631 -4.51 31.96 14.88
N THR A 632 -5.43 31.11 14.43
CA THR A 632 -6.03 30.02 15.20
C THR A 632 -5.22 28.72 15.16
N SER A 633 -4.14 28.65 14.38
CA SER A 633 -3.27 27.47 14.26
C SER A 633 -2.84 26.91 15.61
N GLU A 634 -2.41 27.75 16.55
CA GLU A 634 -2.02 27.33 17.92
C GLU A 634 -3.14 26.53 18.60
N LYS A 635 -4.37 27.02 18.50
CA LYS A 635 -5.55 26.37 19.08
C LYS A 635 -5.85 25.04 18.36
N LEU A 636 -5.77 25.02 17.04
CA LEU A 636 -6.06 23.82 16.23
C LEU A 636 -5.07 22.68 16.55
N TRP A 637 -3.77 22.98 16.65
CA TRP A 637 -2.75 22.03 17.05
C TRP A 637 -2.94 21.53 18.49
N THR A 638 -3.23 22.45 19.42
CA THR A 638 -3.52 22.09 20.83
C THR A 638 -4.73 21.14 20.92
N GLU A 639 -5.82 21.44 20.20
CA GLU A 639 -7.04 20.62 20.23
C GLU A 639 -6.81 19.25 19.56
N LEU A 640 -6.04 19.19 18.47
CA LEU A 640 -5.65 17.93 17.83
C LEU A 640 -4.85 17.04 18.79
N LEU A 641 -3.81 17.56 19.44
CA LEU A 641 -2.97 16.76 20.35
C LEU A 641 -3.75 16.26 21.58
N ARG A 642 -4.61 17.11 22.16
CA ARG A 642 -5.53 16.67 23.23
C ARG A 642 -6.48 15.56 22.78
N LYS A 643 -6.94 15.63 21.53
CA LYS A 643 -7.76 14.57 20.95
C LYS A 643 -6.95 13.28 20.80
N VAL A 644 -5.70 13.34 20.34
CA VAL A 644 -4.79 12.17 20.28
C VAL A 644 -4.65 11.54 21.67
N ASN A 645 -4.34 12.34 22.70
CA ASN A 645 -4.19 11.88 24.09
C ASN A 645 -5.47 11.29 24.69
N THR A 646 -6.65 11.56 24.10
CA THR A 646 -7.92 10.94 24.50
C THR A 646 -8.05 9.51 24.00
N TYR A 647 -7.49 9.20 22.83
CA TYR A 647 -7.69 7.92 22.14
C TYR A 647 -6.46 7.00 22.18
N TYR A 648 -5.30 7.52 22.56
CA TYR A 648 -4.04 6.78 22.63
C TYR A 648 -3.42 6.92 24.02
N GLN A 649 -2.80 5.85 24.51
CA GLN A 649 -2.28 5.73 25.87
C GLN A 649 -0.75 5.55 25.93
N GLY A 650 -0.09 5.37 24.78
CA GLY A 650 1.38 5.38 24.72
C GLY A 650 1.91 6.82 24.66
N GLU A 651 3.23 6.97 24.49
CA GLU A 651 3.86 8.29 24.46
C GLU A 651 3.64 8.98 23.12
N VAL A 652 3.15 10.22 23.14
CA VAL A 652 3.06 11.09 21.96
C VAL A 652 4.33 11.92 21.87
N LEU A 653 5.09 11.76 20.80
CA LEU A 653 6.29 12.55 20.54
C LEU A 653 6.02 13.58 19.45
N TRP A 654 6.56 14.79 19.61
CA TRP A 654 6.56 15.80 18.56
C TRP A 654 7.89 15.81 17.80
N ALA A 655 7.84 15.64 16.48
CA ALA A 655 9.00 15.76 15.61
C ALA A 655 9.34 17.23 15.35
N SER A 656 10.53 17.64 15.78
CA SER A 656 11.06 18.99 15.56
C SER A 656 12.39 18.90 14.82
N ALA A 657 12.45 19.53 13.66
CA ALA A 657 13.70 19.64 12.92
C ALA A 657 14.58 20.77 13.46
N VAL A 658 15.89 20.55 13.46
CA VAL A 658 16.88 21.58 13.79
C VAL A 658 16.98 22.53 12.59
N GLU A 659 16.69 23.81 12.79
CA GLU A 659 16.73 24.86 11.76
C GLU A 659 17.72 25.94 12.19
N ASP A 660 18.72 26.24 11.37
CA ASP A 660 19.77 27.24 11.63
C ASP A 660 20.45 27.10 13.02
N GLY A 661 20.59 25.87 13.50
CA GLY A 661 21.22 25.56 14.79
C GLY A 661 20.33 25.78 16.01
N ALA A 662 19.02 26.02 15.81
CA ALA A 662 18.02 26.14 16.86
C ALA A 662 16.86 25.15 16.65
N ILE A 663 16.06 24.96 17.70
CA ILE A 663 14.87 24.12 17.67
C ILE A 663 13.67 25.03 17.97
N PRO A 664 12.65 25.10 17.11
CA PRO A 664 11.50 25.97 17.33
C PRO A 664 10.68 25.51 18.54
N ILE A 665 10.04 26.46 19.24
CA ILE A 665 9.19 26.21 20.40
C ILE A 665 7.83 26.88 20.21
N TYR A 666 6.77 26.10 20.41
CA TYR A 666 5.37 26.55 20.35
C TYR A 666 4.69 26.33 21.70
N ARG A 667 3.46 26.82 21.92
CA ARG A 667 2.80 26.63 23.23
C ARG A 667 2.11 25.27 23.35
N PHE A 668 1.60 24.74 22.23
CA PHE A 668 0.98 23.41 22.16
C PHE A 668 1.96 22.27 22.48
N TYR A 669 3.26 22.55 22.50
CA TYR A 669 4.33 21.64 22.93
C TYR A 669 4.10 21.04 24.32
N SER A 670 3.41 21.76 25.21
CA SER A 670 3.01 21.23 26.52
C SER A 670 1.97 20.08 26.47
N GLU A 671 1.43 19.74 25.29
CA GLU A 671 0.44 18.67 25.11
C GLU A 671 1.06 17.33 24.63
N VAL A 672 2.39 17.25 24.45
CA VAL A 672 3.09 16.02 24.07
C VAL A 672 3.97 15.51 25.21
N ASP A 673 4.31 14.21 25.18
CA ASP A 673 5.09 13.54 26.22
C ASP A 673 6.61 13.65 26.00
N GLY A 674 7.05 13.99 24.79
CA GLY A 674 8.46 14.18 24.47
C GLY A 674 8.70 14.70 23.06
N TYR A 675 9.98 14.90 22.72
CA TYR A 675 10.39 15.47 21.43
C TYR A 675 11.31 14.55 20.67
N TYR A 676 10.96 14.30 19.42
CA TYR A 676 11.79 13.61 18.45
C TYR A 676 12.55 14.64 17.61
N VAL A 677 13.75 15.00 18.05
CA VAL A 677 14.58 16.00 17.40
C VAL A 677 15.24 15.40 16.16
N GLN A 678 14.87 15.93 15.00
CA GLN A 678 15.41 15.51 13.71
C GLN A 678 16.68 16.31 13.45
N LEU A 679 17.82 15.62 13.53
CA LEU A 679 19.12 16.21 13.40
C LEU A 679 19.70 15.88 12.02
N GLN A 680 19.77 16.91 11.21
CA GLN A 680 20.32 16.89 9.86
C GLN A 680 21.02 18.23 9.63
N PHE A 681 22.25 18.18 9.13
CA PHE A 681 22.97 19.38 8.73
C PHE A 681 23.12 19.44 7.20
N PRO A 682 23.39 20.62 6.64
CA PRO A 682 23.78 20.73 5.24
C PRO A 682 24.97 19.82 4.96
N ALA A 683 24.94 19.10 3.85
CA ALA A 683 25.96 18.12 3.50
C ALA A 683 27.35 18.76 3.54
N GLU A 684 27.49 19.94 2.93
CA GLU A 684 28.70 20.78 2.90
C GLU A 684 29.36 20.96 4.28
N SER A 685 28.57 20.89 5.36
CA SER A 685 29.04 21.06 6.73
C SER A 685 29.51 19.77 7.41
N TYR A 686 29.27 18.57 6.84
CA TYR A 686 29.58 17.28 7.51
C TYR A 686 31.06 17.11 7.86
N ALA A 687 31.98 17.61 7.05
CA ALA A 687 33.42 17.54 7.31
C ALA A 687 33.86 18.39 8.53
N TYR A 688 32.99 19.27 9.03
CA TYR A 688 33.29 20.18 10.16
C TYR A 688 32.68 19.71 11.48
N TYR A 689 31.84 18.67 11.49
CA TYR A 689 31.28 18.10 12.72
C TYR A 689 32.19 16.98 13.22
N ASP A 690 33.28 17.34 13.88
CA ASP A 690 34.04 16.40 14.70
C ASP A 690 33.32 16.08 16.02
N ALA A 691 33.90 15.19 16.83
CA ALA A 691 33.34 14.78 18.11
C ALA A 691 33.14 15.96 19.09
N ASP A 692 34.02 16.96 19.06
CA ASP A 692 33.93 18.14 19.93
C ASP A 692 32.75 19.03 19.53
N THR A 693 32.54 19.24 18.24
CA THR A 693 31.40 20.00 17.70
C THR A 693 30.08 19.30 17.99
N ALA A 694 30.03 17.97 17.82
CA ALA A 694 28.85 17.17 18.14
C ALA A 694 28.51 17.23 19.64
N ALA A 695 29.51 17.07 20.52
CA ALA A 695 29.34 17.20 21.96
C ALA A 695 28.86 18.61 22.35
N GLY A 696 29.44 19.66 21.76
CA GLY A 696 29.01 21.04 21.99
C GLY A 696 27.56 21.31 21.59
N PHE A 697 27.07 20.72 20.50
CA PHE A 697 25.66 20.81 20.11
C PHE A 697 24.74 20.11 21.11
N ILE A 698 25.14 18.94 21.61
CA ILE A 698 24.35 18.14 22.55
C ILE A 698 24.26 18.85 23.93
N GLU A 699 25.39 19.30 24.47
CA GLU A 699 25.44 19.98 25.78
C GLU A 699 25.00 21.45 25.73
N GLY A 700 24.97 22.05 24.54
CA GLY A 700 24.47 23.40 24.30
C GLY A 700 23.03 23.36 23.82
N THR A 701 22.83 23.40 22.50
CA THR A 701 21.52 23.52 21.86
C THR A 701 20.50 22.48 22.34
N LEU A 702 20.87 21.19 22.38
CA LEU A 702 19.91 20.14 22.72
C LEU A 702 19.57 20.11 24.21
N ALA A 703 20.55 20.35 25.09
CA ALA A 703 20.33 20.45 26.53
C ALA A 703 19.52 21.70 26.91
N GLU A 704 19.82 22.85 26.29
CA GLU A 704 19.03 24.08 26.46
C GLU A 704 17.59 23.88 26.01
N PHE A 705 17.36 23.24 24.86
CA PHE A 705 16.02 22.89 24.40
C PHE A 705 15.30 21.96 25.38
N ARG A 706 15.95 20.89 25.85
CA ARG A 706 15.41 19.99 26.88
C ARG A 706 14.97 20.76 28.12
N ASP A 707 15.82 21.66 28.61
CA ASP A 707 15.57 22.42 29.83
C ASP A 707 14.44 23.45 29.64
N GLU A 708 14.27 23.98 28.43
CA GLU A 708 13.17 24.89 28.11
C GLU A 708 11.81 24.17 28.00
N VAL A 709 11.77 22.98 27.40
CA VAL A 709 10.54 22.21 27.22
C VAL A 709 10.18 21.30 28.41
N ASP A 710 11.14 21.01 29.29
CA ASP A 710 11.02 20.14 30.47
C ASP A 710 10.42 18.75 30.13
N ALA A 711 10.90 18.12 29.04
CA ALA A 711 10.41 16.83 28.57
C ALA A 711 11.53 15.93 28.01
N PRO A 712 11.29 14.60 27.95
CA PRO A 712 12.14 13.64 27.24
C PRO A 712 12.52 14.07 25.82
N VAL A 713 13.81 13.88 25.49
CA VAL A 713 14.35 14.13 24.15
C VAL A 713 14.84 12.82 23.53
N TYR A 714 14.39 12.59 22.31
CA TYR A 714 14.80 11.52 21.40
C TYR A 714 15.45 12.16 20.18
N VAL A 715 16.43 11.51 19.57
CA VAL A 715 17.19 12.08 18.44
C VAL A 715 17.15 11.15 17.23
N GLY A 716 16.76 11.69 16.09
CA GLY A 716 16.82 11.01 14.80
C GLY A 716 17.91 11.61 13.92
N LEU A 717 18.96 10.84 13.64
CA LEU A 717 20.09 11.25 12.81
C LEU A 717 19.82 10.96 11.33
N ASN A 718 20.12 11.93 10.46
CA ASN A 718 20.14 11.72 9.02
C ASN A 718 21.41 12.31 8.38
N ALA A 719 22.16 11.46 7.70
CA ALA A 719 23.24 11.84 6.79
C ALA A 719 23.25 10.89 5.59
N PRO A 720 22.81 11.33 4.40
CA PRO A 720 22.99 10.55 3.17
C PRO A 720 24.48 10.37 2.83
N SER A 721 24.83 9.21 2.26
CA SER A 721 26.18 8.93 1.75
C SER A 721 26.41 9.55 0.36
N ALA A 722 26.13 10.84 0.25
CA ALA A 722 26.27 11.62 -0.98
C ALA A 722 27.41 12.65 -0.86
N SER A 723 28.07 12.94 -1.98
CA SER A 723 29.07 14.01 -2.11
C SER A 723 28.47 15.39 -1.82
N ALA A 724 29.30 16.39 -1.55
CA ALA A 724 28.83 17.74 -1.17
C ALA A 724 28.07 18.39 -2.33
N GLU A 725 28.54 18.13 -3.53
CA GLU A 725 28.06 18.72 -4.77
C GLU A 725 26.77 18.06 -5.26
N SER A 726 26.56 16.77 -4.95
CA SER A 726 25.41 15.99 -5.41
C SER A 726 24.21 16.05 -4.47
N PHE A 727 24.39 16.56 -3.26
CA PHE A 727 23.33 16.64 -2.27
C PHE A 727 23.31 17.99 -1.55
N SER A 728 22.27 18.77 -1.85
CA SER A 728 21.90 19.95 -1.08
C SER A 728 20.56 19.68 -0.41
N CYS A 729 20.46 20.00 0.87
CA CYS A 729 19.22 19.90 1.62
C CYS A 729 18.64 21.31 1.82
N GLN A 730 17.51 21.58 1.18
CA GLN A 730 16.83 22.89 1.26
C GLN A 730 15.71 22.91 2.30
N SER A 731 15.28 21.76 2.82
CA SER A 731 14.28 21.61 3.88
C SER A 731 14.94 21.20 5.19
N ALA A 732 14.21 21.33 6.31
CA ALA A 732 14.69 20.90 7.62
C ALA A 732 14.72 19.36 7.77
N ASP A 733 14.07 18.62 6.86
CA ASP A 733 14.12 17.16 6.74
C ASP A 733 14.29 16.79 5.26
N CYS A 734 15.43 16.20 4.87
CA CYS A 734 15.70 15.71 3.52
C CYS A 734 16.22 14.27 3.57
N LEU A 735 15.34 13.31 3.87
CA LEU A 735 15.66 11.90 3.70
C LEU A 735 15.84 11.59 2.22
N ARG A 736 16.94 10.90 1.89
CA ARG A 736 17.16 10.39 0.53
C ARG A 736 16.82 8.91 0.51
N SER A 737 15.71 8.57 -0.12
CA SER A 737 15.32 7.17 -0.35
C SER A 737 16.20 6.52 -1.43
N PRO A 738 16.58 5.24 -1.29
CA PRO A 738 17.16 4.47 -2.40
C PRO A 738 16.27 4.46 -3.66
N MET A 739 14.95 4.56 -3.49
CA MET A 739 13.98 4.52 -4.60
C MET A 739 13.79 5.87 -5.32
N ALA A 740 14.38 6.97 -4.85
CA ALA A 740 14.14 8.32 -5.39
C ALA A 740 14.94 8.65 -6.66
N GLY A 741 15.59 7.66 -7.28
CA GLY A 741 16.39 7.78 -8.51
C GLY A 741 17.89 7.60 -8.27
N ASP A 742 18.59 7.19 -9.34
CA ASP A 742 20.00 6.80 -9.27
C ASP A 742 20.93 7.97 -8.94
N CYS A 743 21.79 7.71 -7.97
CA CYS A 743 23.00 8.47 -7.75
C CYS A 743 24.07 7.99 -8.71
N SER A 744 24.83 8.90 -9.32
CA SER A 744 26.07 8.47 -9.98
C SER A 744 26.97 7.78 -8.96
N THR A 745 27.68 6.74 -9.36
CA THR A 745 28.69 6.10 -8.49
C THR A 745 29.78 7.07 -8.04
N GLN A 746 29.98 8.17 -8.79
CA GLN A 746 30.92 9.24 -8.44
C GLN A 746 30.41 10.15 -7.30
N ASP A 747 29.10 10.15 -7.08
CA ASP A 747 28.42 10.95 -6.06
C ASP A 747 28.31 10.20 -4.72
N VAL A 748 28.65 8.91 -4.69
CA VAL A 748 28.62 8.10 -3.46
C VAL A 748 29.81 8.43 -2.58
N ASP A 749 29.55 8.84 -1.34
CA ASP A 749 30.55 9.12 -0.31
C ASP A 749 30.19 8.40 1.01
N LEU A 750 30.61 7.14 1.11
CA LEU A 750 30.34 6.28 2.27
C LEU A 750 31.10 6.75 3.53
N GLU A 751 32.33 7.25 3.36
CA GLU A 751 33.16 7.70 4.48
C GLU A 751 32.62 8.97 5.11
N ARG A 752 32.04 9.87 4.33
CA ARG A 752 31.39 11.07 4.87
C ARG A 752 30.18 10.72 5.74
N GLN A 753 29.33 9.79 5.29
CA GLN A 753 28.24 9.29 6.13
C GLN A 753 28.81 8.67 7.40
N ASN A 754 29.82 7.80 7.28
CA ASN A 754 30.44 7.14 8.41
C ASN A 754 31.03 8.14 9.43
N TYR A 755 31.77 9.16 8.95
CA TYR A 755 32.35 10.22 9.78
C TYR A 755 31.29 10.96 10.59
N PHE A 756 30.16 11.32 9.95
CA PHE A 756 29.05 11.96 10.64
C PHE A 756 28.50 11.11 11.80
N TYR A 757 28.25 9.82 11.56
CA TYR A 757 27.80 8.91 12.61
C TYR A 757 28.86 8.70 13.71
N GLN A 758 30.15 8.68 13.35
CA GLN A 758 31.25 8.55 14.33
C GLN A 758 31.32 9.75 15.29
N SER A 759 30.96 10.94 14.81
CA SER A 759 30.96 12.15 15.63
C SER A 759 29.74 12.22 16.57
N PHE A 760 28.53 11.96 16.07
CA PHE A 760 27.30 12.14 16.85
C PHE A 760 26.91 10.93 17.69
N TRP A 761 27.06 9.71 17.18
CA TRP A 761 26.51 8.51 17.82
C TRP A 761 27.10 8.28 19.22
N PRO A 762 28.44 8.31 19.43
CA PRO A 762 29.01 8.09 20.76
C PRO A 762 28.58 9.16 21.78
N ALA A 763 28.50 10.42 21.35
CA ALA A 763 28.13 11.54 22.22
C ALA A 763 26.66 11.48 22.66
N LEU A 764 25.76 11.06 21.76
CA LEU A 764 24.35 10.81 22.10
C LEU A 764 24.20 9.61 23.04
N ARG A 765 24.97 8.54 22.82
CA ARG A 765 24.98 7.35 23.68
C ARG A 765 25.52 7.61 25.08
N ALA A 766 26.51 8.48 25.21
CA ALA A 766 27.09 8.83 26.51
C ALA A 766 26.14 9.68 27.38
N ASN A 767 25.16 10.34 26.76
CA ASN A 767 24.24 11.26 27.41
C ASN A 767 22.97 10.56 27.91
N ASN A 768 22.94 10.24 29.20
CA ASN A 768 21.85 9.48 29.84
C ASN A 768 20.46 10.15 29.83
N TRP A 769 20.39 11.46 29.57
CA TRP A 769 19.15 12.21 29.47
C TRP A 769 18.51 12.11 28.09
N VAL A 770 19.29 11.75 27.05
CA VAL A 770 18.76 11.41 25.73
C VAL A 770 18.09 10.05 25.84
N LYS A 771 16.77 10.00 25.71
CA LYS A 771 15.98 8.77 25.93
C LYS A 771 16.07 7.78 24.78
N GLY A 772 16.30 8.27 23.56
CA GLY A 772 16.59 7.39 22.45
C GLY A 772 17.29 8.05 21.29
N THR A 773 17.96 7.24 20.49
CA THR A 773 18.68 7.66 19.29
C THR A 773 18.43 6.68 18.15
N VAL A 774 18.12 7.18 16.96
CA VAL A 774 17.90 6.35 15.78
C VAL A 774 18.65 6.89 14.56
N THR A 775 19.01 5.98 13.65
CA THR A 775 19.29 6.32 12.25
C THR A 775 17.97 6.47 11.50
N ARG A 776 17.84 7.50 10.66
CA ARG A 776 16.63 7.75 9.87
C ARG A 776 16.75 7.24 8.44
N GLY A 777 15.61 6.87 7.85
CA GLY A 777 15.54 6.40 6.46
C GLY A 777 16.16 5.02 6.23
N PHE A 778 16.20 4.16 7.25
CA PHE A 778 16.71 2.80 7.13
C PHE A 778 15.88 2.02 6.11
N TYR A 779 16.53 1.46 5.09
CA TYR A 779 15.91 0.65 4.06
C TYR A 779 16.17 -0.84 4.34
N PRO A 780 15.19 -1.61 4.87
CA PRO A 780 15.44 -2.95 5.39
C PRO A 780 15.49 -4.04 4.32
N ILE A 781 15.34 -3.70 3.04
CA ILE A 781 15.07 -4.68 1.98
C ILE A 781 16.34 -5.32 1.46
N VAL A 782 17.39 -4.54 1.24
CA VAL A 782 18.64 -5.04 0.68
C VAL A 782 19.79 -4.15 1.12
N MET A 783 20.95 -4.76 1.37
CA MET A 783 22.17 -4.03 1.67
C MET A 783 22.71 -3.33 0.41
N LEU A 784 22.93 -2.02 0.52
CA LEU A 784 23.36 -1.15 -0.56
C LEU A 784 24.50 -0.21 -0.12
N GLN A 785 25.43 0.04 -1.04
CA GLN A 785 26.49 1.05 -0.97
C GLN A 785 26.16 2.19 -1.95
N ASP A 786 24.92 2.67 -1.87
CA ASP A 786 24.39 3.79 -2.63
C ASP A 786 24.61 5.14 -1.90
N CYS A 787 23.99 6.22 -2.37
CA CYS A 787 24.06 7.53 -1.70
C CYS A 787 22.81 7.89 -0.86
N SER A 788 21.96 6.91 -0.56
CA SER A 788 20.77 7.09 0.28
C SER A 788 21.11 7.40 1.74
N SER A 789 20.09 7.82 2.49
CA SER A 789 20.15 7.97 3.96
C SER A 789 20.33 6.64 4.70
N SER A 790 19.92 5.52 4.09
CA SER A 790 20.03 4.21 4.72
C SER A 790 21.49 3.87 4.97
N ILE A 791 21.80 3.37 6.16
CA ILE A 791 23.13 2.87 6.51
C ILE A 791 23.29 1.36 6.24
N TYR A 792 22.22 0.67 5.82
CA TYR A 792 22.20 -0.79 5.69
C TYR A 792 23.14 -1.27 4.57
N GLY A 793 24.25 -1.91 4.95
CA GLY A 793 25.32 -2.33 4.03
C GLY A 793 26.51 -1.37 3.93
N LYS A 794 26.52 -0.28 4.73
CA LYS A 794 27.55 0.78 4.70
C LYS A 794 28.38 0.81 6.00
N PRO A 795 29.58 1.41 5.99
CA PRO A 795 30.44 1.50 7.18
C PRO A 795 29.75 2.16 8.40
N ALA A 796 28.84 3.11 8.16
CA ALA A 796 28.08 3.77 9.21
C ALA A 796 27.22 2.80 10.06
N LEU A 797 26.77 1.68 9.47
CA LEU A 797 26.10 0.63 10.24
C LEU A 797 27.02 0.10 11.33
N GLU A 798 28.27 -0.23 11.02
CA GLU A 798 29.21 -0.72 12.02
C GLU A 798 29.47 0.29 13.13
N THR A 799 29.50 1.58 12.79
CA THR A 799 29.66 2.65 13.78
C THR A 799 28.52 2.67 14.79
N ILE A 800 27.27 2.46 14.36
CA ILE A 800 26.14 2.46 15.28
C ILE A 800 26.00 1.17 16.11
N LEU A 801 26.56 0.05 15.62
CA LEU A 801 26.61 -1.23 16.33
C LEU A 801 27.61 -1.22 17.49
N ARG A 802 28.48 -0.21 17.53
CA ARG A 802 29.36 0.09 18.66
C ARG A 802 28.63 1.02 19.61
#